data_AF-A0A2V5TU38-F1
#
_entry.id   AF-A0A2V5TU38-F1
#
_cell.length_a   1.000
_cell.length_b   1.000
_cell.length_c   1.000
_cell.angle_alpha   90.00
_cell.angle_beta   90.00
_cell.angle_gamma   90.00
#
_symmetry.space_group_name_H-M   'P 1'
#
loop_
_entity.id
_entity.type
_entity.pdbx_description
1 polymer ?
#
loop_
_entity_poly.entity_id
_entity_poly.type
_entity_poly.pdbx_seq_one_letter_code
_entity_poly.pdbx_strand_id
1 'polypeptide(L)'
;PIPSLSFIAGNGFTSFVADGDANQGADHVTFKLSPDVGLILLSAPDLRVIDAVNYGPQQTDVSQGRSPSGSDTLTSFAQPTAGGPNPGPAGVISVTNVTQAVTALIDVTTSSWRYDNSGVNQGTGWRAPAFNDSGWASGVGLFGFETTPQEYPYPLQTAIPAPNQANGHVTVYYRTHFQWTSGMTGFELVSTNYVDDGAVYYLNGAEVGRLRISANPVVYSTLAANQPSEGQAEVLTFPTNSLVTGDNVMAVEVHQSSCCGSGTSSDDVFGMSLSAVVYTTNVITQTFGVPIVLNEVLANNQTLTNFNGHTADFVEIYNPSTNAVDLSDLSLSDDSNAPRKWVFPSNTTIAASGYLLLYCDAGSPVSGTNTGFGLGEKGDAVLLFHRPSAGGALLDGVRFGLQAADYSIGRVPNGAGNWTLTVPTPGALNNAAGLGGFGALKINEWMADPANGGDWFEVYNSADQPVALGGLFLTDNLTDKTQSPIPPLSFIGVRANAFVRFTADGDVGAGADHVTFNLKKSGEAVGIYSPAAVLIDGVVFGPQQTGVSQGHFPDGTANVVSFAQTASPGESNYLPLSNVVVNEVLSHTDPPLEDAVEFYNPSGSDVNIGGWYVSTTPDDLKKYRVSDGTIISAGAFKVFYEYQFNPTSGPSVPFTFNSAHGDQVYLSQSDAGGNLTGYRAVAKFGAAANGVSFGQYTNSIGAVEFVAMSRRSFGADTPTSVDQFRTGTGAANPYPLVGPIVINEIMYQPASVGGSLDEDTSAEFIELRNITSTNVSLFDPAAVTNTWKIGGGVGFAFPQNVILPAGGFLLVVNFDPAVNPTVPAAFRTKYGVAPGVPLYGPYGGNLNNTGESIELFKPDPPQLPPHPDAGFVPYVLVDQINYSALSPWPVGAAGTGNSVQRKVGADFGDDPANWIATAPTAGSPNAVTTPGDTDGDGLPDAWELQYFPSISDPSATPNADPDSDGFTNLQEYLAGTDPKDPNSSLKIDSVTITGSQTSLRFTAVAGKTYTVLYRDDLSNGAWLILKNVSAQAATGPIDVTDSGAGASGTRFYRVATP
;
A
#
# COMPACT_ATOMS: atom_id res chain seq x y z
N PRO A 1 11.05 13.96 37.33
CA PRO A 1 12.35 14.10 38.03
C PRO A 1 13.21 12.88 37.70
N ILE A 2 14.51 13.03 37.44
CA ILE A 2 15.39 11.89 37.09
C ILE A 2 15.53 10.97 38.32
N PRO A 3 15.25 9.66 38.20
CA PRO A 3 15.33 8.73 39.33
C PRO A 3 16.72 8.67 39.99
N SER A 4 16.76 8.37 41.29
CA SER A 4 18.02 8.15 42.00
C SER A 4 18.78 6.95 41.42
N LEU A 5 20.12 6.99 41.51
CA LEU A 5 21.01 5.96 40.94
C LEU A 5 20.99 5.84 39.41
N SER A 6 20.68 6.93 38.70
CA SER A 6 20.86 7.02 37.24
C SER A 6 22.31 7.35 36.88
N PHE A 7 22.88 6.67 35.87
CA PHE A 7 24.27 6.83 35.43
C PHE A 7 24.35 7.00 33.91
N ILE A 8 25.30 7.83 33.44
CA ILE A 8 25.67 7.96 32.03
C ILE A 8 27.19 7.81 31.90
N ALA A 9 27.66 7.13 30.85
CA ALA A 9 29.09 7.01 30.58
C ALA A 9 29.69 8.36 30.15
N GLY A 10 31.00 8.56 30.35
CA GLY A 10 31.69 9.73 29.81
C GLY A 10 31.56 9.79 28.28
N ASN A 11 31.16 10.96 27.74
CA ASN A 11 30.77 11.15 26.33
C ASN A 11 29.54 10.34 25.87
N GLY A 12 28.75 9.77 26.79
CA GLY A 12 27.49 9.10 26.48
C GLY A 12 26.33 10.07 26.23
N PHE A 13 25.26 9.56 25.61
CA PHE A 13 24.01 10.28 25.35
C PHE A 13 22.84 9.51 25.98
N THR A 14 21.81 10.22 26.43
CA THR A 14 20.55 9.64 26.92
C THR A 14 19.38 10.47 26.40
N SER A 15 18.24 9.83 26.16
CA SER A 15 17.01 10.49 25.75
C SER A 15 16.01 10.56 26.92
N PHE A 16 15.11 11.53 26.89
CA PHE A 16 13.96 11.63 27.78
C PHE A 16 12.71 11.96 26.95
N VAL A 17 11.57 11.37 27.32
CA VAL A 17 10.27 11.64 26.68
C VAL A 17 9.52 12.69 27.49
N ALA A 18 9.23 13.83 26.85
CA ALA A 18 8.52 14.96 27.46
C ALA A 18 7.02 14.92 27.15
N ASP A 19 6.33 13.92 27.68
CA ASP A 19 4.89 13.67 27.50
C ASP A 19 4.02 14.12 28.67
N GLY A 20 4.63 14.56 29.78
CA GLY A 20 3.92 14.95 30.99
C GLY A 20 3.55 13.80 31.93
N ASP A 21 3.91 12.55 31.62
CA ASP A 21 3.53 11.36 32.40
C ASP A 21 4.74 10.52 32.81
N ALA A 22 5.33 10.87 33.96
CA ALA A 22 6.49 10.15 34.49
C ALA A 22 6.18 8.71 34.97
N ASN A 23 4.94 8.21 34.87
CA ASN A 23 4.59 6.83 35.25
C ASN A 23 4.87 5.82 34.12
N GLN A 24 5.09 6.29 32.89
CA GLN A 24 5.32 5.43 31.71
C GLN A 24 6.73 4.80 31.70
N GLY A 25 7.70 5.41 32.37
CA GLY A 25 9.08 4.93 32.39
C GLY A 25 10.03 5.87 33.12
N ALA A 26 11.23 5.38 33.43
CA ALA A 26 12.28 6.15 34.11
C ALA A 26 12.85 7.31 33.25
N ASP A 27 12.62 7.26 31.95
CA ASP A 27 12.99 8.22 30.92
C ASP A 27 11.85 9.18 30.55
N HIS A 28 10.67 9.07 31.17
CA HIS A 28 9.56 10.01 30.98
C HIS A 28 9.60 11.16 31.99
N VAL A 29 9.34 12.39 31.54
CA VAL A 29 9.37 13.58 32.39
C VAL A 29 7.98 14.20 32.57
N THR A 30 7.80 14.89 33.71
CA THR A 30 6.51 15.43 34.16
C THR A 30 6.06 16.70 33.44
N PHE A 31 6.64 17.02 32.27
CA PHE A 31 6.30 18.20 31.50
C PHE A 31 6.33 17.90 30.00
N LYS A 32 5.68 18.76 29.22
CA LYS A 32 5.72 18.77 27.75
C LYS A 32 6.56 19.94 27.25
N LEU A 33 7.20 19.76 26.10
CA LEU A 33 7.84 20.87 25.39
C LEU A 33 6.78 21.69 24.65
N SER A 34 6.98 23.01 24.65
CA SER A 34 6.14 23.95 23.90
C SER A 34 6.53 23.91 22.41
N PRO A 35 5.57 23.94 21.48
CA PRO A 35 5.90 24.07 20.05
C PRO A 35 6.37 25.48 19.67
N ASP A 36 6.15 26.50 20.51
CA ASP A 36 6.42 27.89 20.15
C ASP A 36 7.76 28.42 20.69
N VAL A 37 8.11 28.11 21.94
CA VAL A 37 9.38 28.48 22.59
C VAL A 37 9.38 27.85 23.97
N GLY A 38 10.55 27.45 24.47
CA GLY A 38 10.63 26.98 25.85
C GLY A 38 12.04 26.85 26.38
N LEU A 39 12.13 26.59 27.69
CA LEU A 39 13.38 26.46 28.42
C LEU A 39 13.50 25.03 28.99
N ILE A 40 14.60 24.37 28.70
CA ILE A 40 15.00 23.10 29.31
C ILE A 40 16.12 23.39 30.31
N LEU A 41 15.93 22.96 31.57
CA LEU A 41 16.90 23.10 32.64
C LEU A 41 17.37 21.73 33.13
N LEU A 42 18.68 21.55 33.22
CA LEU A 42 19.31 20.46 33.96
C LEU A 42 19.88 21.03 35.26
N SER A 43 19.44 20.51 36.42
CA SER A 43 19.91 20.97 37.73
C SER A 43 20.45 19.83 38.58
N ALA A 44 21.34 20.17 39.52
CA ALA A 44 21.74 19.28 40.60
C ALA A 44 20.59 19.10 41.61
N PRO A 45 20.65 18.09 42.50
CA PRO A 45 19.61 17.86 43.51
C PRO A 45 19.38 19.03 44.48
N ASP A 46 20.33 19.95 44.61
CA ASP A 46 20.24 21.19 45.40
C ASP A 46 19.66 22.38 44.59
N LEU A 47 19.09 22.11 43.41
CA LEU A 47 18.51 23.07 42.47
C LEU A 47 19.51 24.03 41.82
N ARG A 48 20.82 23.80 41.99
CA ARG A 48 21.83 24.53 41.23
C ARG A 48 21.79 24.09 39.76
N VAL A 49 21.60 25.04 38.85
CA VAL A 49 21.61 24.78 37.40
C VAL A 49 22.98 24.23 36.97
N ILE A 50 22.96 23.11 36.26
CA ILE A 50 24.12 22.48 35.62
C ILE A 50 24.19 22.93 34.15
N ASP A 51 23.05 22.95 33.46
CA ASP A 51 22.95 23.39 32.07
C ASP A 51 21.53 23.91 31.76
N ALA A 52 21.42 24.73 30.72
CA ALA A 52 20.17 25.34 30.27
C ALA A 52 20.14 25.50 28.74
N VAL A 53 18.97 25.22 28.14
CA VAL A 53 18.71 25.38 26.70
C VAL A 53 17.41 26.13 26.52
N ASN A 54 17.46 27.32 25.93
CA ASN A 54 16.29 28.03 25.46
C ASN A 54 16.11 27.74 23.96
N TYR A 55 15.03 27.06 23.60
CA TYR A 55 14.73 26.65 22.23
C TYR A 55 13.61 27.51 21.66
N GLY A 56 13.68 27.82 20.36
CA GLY A 56 12.71 28.66 19.67
C GLY A 56 11.48 27.89 19.18
N PRO A 57 10.68 28.48 18.28
CA PRO A 57 9.59 27.77 17.63
C PRO A 57 10.07 26.48 17.00
N GLN A 58 9.43 25.38 17.39
CA GLN A 58 9.63 24.08 16.80
C GLN A 58 8.82 24.05 15.51
N GLN A 59 9.43 23.52 14.45
CA GLN A 59 8.70 23.19 13.25
C GLN A 59 8.34 21.71 13.34
N THR A 60 7.16 21.35 12.84
CA THR A 60 6.74 19.95 12.76
C THR A 60 7.85 19.13 12.10
N ASP A 61 8.24 18.03 12.76
CA ASP A 61 9.30 17.10 12.33
C ASP A 61 10.72 17.68 12.18
N VAL A 62 10.98 18.87 12.74
CA VAL A 62 12.32 19.47 12.81
C VAL A 62 12.74 19.57 14.26
N SER A 63 13.75 18.81 14.64
CA SER A 63 14.34 18.88 15.98
C SER A 63 15.33 20.04 16.09
N GLN A 64 15.57 20.54 17.30
CA GLN A 64 16.63 21.50 17.57
C GLN A 64 17.64 20.93 18.57
N GLY A 65 18.92 21.20 18.37
CA GLY A 65 19.95 20.75 19.31
C GLY A 65 21.33 21.33 19.02
N ARG A 66 22.25 21.11 19.96
CA ARG A 66 23.60 21.69 19.93
C ARG A 66 24.50 21.03 18.86
N SER A 67 25.05 21.78 17.91
CA SER A 67 25.93 21.28 16.83
C SER A 67 27.29 22.00 16.80
N PRO A 68 28.42 21.28 16.94
CA PRO A 68 28.52 19.87 17.34
C PRO A 68 28.01 19.63 18.77
N SER A 69 27.83 18.37 19.16
CA SER A 69 27.38 17.96 20.49
C SER A 69 28.12 18.70 21.62
N GLY A 70 27.35 19.29 22.54
CA GLY A 70 27.89 20.01 23.70
C GLY A 70 28.38 21.43 23.41
N SER A 71 28.24 21.94 22.17
CA SER A 71 28.53 23.34 21.83
C SER A 71 27.43 24.29 22.32
N ASP A 72 27.71 25.60 22.33
CA ASP A 72 26.69 26.62 22.60
C ASP A 72 25.79 26.93 21.38
N THR A 73 25.97 26.22 20.26
CA THR A 73 25.27 26.49 19.00
C THR A 73 24.07 25.57 18.82
N LEU A 74 22.85 26.08 18.99
CA LEU A 74 21.64 25.36 18.60
C LEU A 74 21.42 25.49 17.09
N THR A 75 21.14 24.38 16.44
CA THR A 75 20.71 24.35 15.05
C THR A 75 19.45 23.50 14.90
N SER A 76 18.69 23.79 13.87
CA SER A 76 17.57 22.95 13.47
C SER A 76 18.10 21.77 12.66
N PHE A 77 17.78 20.57 13.10
CA PHE A 77 17.98 19.36 12.33
C PHE A 77 16.61 18.92 11.81
N ALA A 78 16.50 18.81 10.50
CA ALA A 78 15.40 18.09 9.86
C ALA A 78 15.32 16.62 10.31
N GLN A 79 16.29 16.13 11.08
CA GLN A 79 16.43 14.76 11.57
C GLN A 79 16.74 14.75 13.08
N PRO A 80 15.85 14.23 13.95
CA PRO A 80 16.15 14.09 15.38
C PRO A 80 17.23 13.03 15.62
N THR A 81 18.14 13.31 16.56
CA THR A 81 19.21 12.39 16.99
C THR A 81 19.03 11.98 18.45
N ALA A 82 17.84 11.52 18.83
CA ALA A 82 17.53 11.09 20.19
C ALA A 82 18.47 9.97 20.66
N GLY A 83 19.13 10.15 21.80
CA GLY A 83 20.10 9.16 22.32
C GLY A 83 21.41 9.05 21.53
N GLY A 84 21.66 9.94 20.56
CA GLY A 84 22.88 9.97 19.74
C GLY A 84 23.54 11.35 19.66
N PRO A 85 24.72 11.47 19.03
CA PRO A 85 25.37 12.77 18.82
C PRO A 85 24.64 13.60 17.77
N ASN A 86 24.55 14.91 17.99
CA ASN A 86 24.03 15.85 17.01
C ASN A 86 25.03 16.02 15.84
N PRO A 87 24.57 16.08 14.57
CA PRO A 87 25.40 16.26 13.39
C PRO A 87 26.33 17.48 13.50
N GLY A 88 27.56 17.40 12.99
CA GLY A 88 28.39 18.58 12.70
C GLY A 88 28.01 19.17 11.33
N PRO A 89 28.13 20.49 11.11
CA PRO A 89 27.68 21.09 9.85
C PRO A 89 28.50 20.55 8.67
N ALA A 90 27.83 19.99 7.66
CA ALA A 90 28.44 19.63 6.39
C ALA A 90 28.34 20.80 5.41
N GLY A 91 29.49 21.29 4.96
CA GLY A 91 29.66 21.59 3.53
C GLY A 91 28.88 22.73 2.87
N VAL A 92 28.20 23.65 3.56
CA VAL A 92 27.84 25.00 3.05
C VAL A 92 27.81 25.99 4.22
N ILE A 93 28.18 27.25 3.94
CA ILE A 93 28.17 28.44 4.83
C ILE A 93 27.16 28.28 5.98
N SER A 94 27.64 28.06 7.20
CA SER A 94 26.77 28.22 8.36
C SER A 94 26.49 29.72 8.52
N VAL A 95 25.22 30.09 8.41
CA VAL A 95 24.75 31.35 8.98
C VAL A 95 24.83 31.18 10.49
N THR A 96 25.82 31.79 11.13
CA THR A 96 25.83 31.93 12.59
C THR A 96 25.09 33.21 12.95
N ASN A 97 23.96 33.09 13.64
CA ASN A 97 23.62 33.99 14.75
C ASN A 97 23.78 33.09 15.99
N VAL A 98 24.46 33.46 17.08
CA VAL A 98 23.90 34.32 18.12
C VAL A 98 25.04 35.03 18.85
N THR A 99 25.37 36.27 18.45
CA THR A 99 25.63 37.25 19.51
C THR A 99 24.30 37.94 19.76
N GLN A 100 23.69 37.65 20.90
CA GLN A 100 22.49 38.32 21.36
C GLN A 100 22.92 39.71 21.87
N ALA A 101 22.63 40.75 21.11
CA ALA A 101 22.66 42.09 21.67
C ALA A 101 21.24 42.42 22.14
N VAL A 102 21.01 42.28 23.46
CA VAL A 102 19.78 42.75 24.10
C VAL A 102 20.00 44.19 24.52
N THR A 103 19.23 45.10 23.94
CA THR A 103 19.09 46.45 24.49
C THR A 103 17.78 46.50 25.25
N ALA A 104 17.85 46.43 26.58
CA ALA A 104 16.69 46.63 27.43
C ALA A 104 16.17 48.08 27.25
N LEU A 105 14.89 48.22 26.89
CA LEU A 105 14.23 49.49 26.66
C LEU A 105 13.28 49.83 27.80
N ILE A 106 12.56 48.82 28.30
CA ILE A 106 11.68 48.89 29.46
C ILE A 106 11.97 47.68 30.33
N ASP A 107 12.07 47.89 31.63
CA ASP A 107 12.24 46.85 32.64
C ASP A 107 11.06 46.85 33.61
N VAL A 108 10.58 45.66 33.97
CA VAL A 108 9.38 45.47 34.80
C VAL A 108 9.48 46.25 36.12
N THR A 109 10.65 46.25 36.75
CA THR A 109 10.82 46.70 38.14
C THR A 109 11.48 48.06 38.28
N THR A 110 12.12 48.57 37.21
CA THR A 110 12.92 49.81 37.26
C THR A 110 12.43 50.90 36.31
N SER A 111 11.66 50.59 35.27
CA SER A 111 11.08 51.62 34.40
C SER A 111 9.90 52.30 35.07
N SER A 112 9.92 53.64 35.08
CA SER A 112 8.82 54.44 35.63
C SER A 112 7.72 54.62 34.59
N TRP A 113 6.49 54.38 35.01
CA TRP A 113 5.28 54.57 34.21
C TRP A 113 4.43 55.70 34.79
N ARG A 114 3.80 56.47 33.91
CA ARG A 114 2.64 57.28 34.21
C ARG A 114 1.40 56.42 34.06
N TYR A 115 0.45 56.53 34.98
CA TYR A 115 -0.78 55.75 34.91
C TYR A 115 -2.00 56.57 35.34
N ASP A 116 -3.14 56.25 34.71
CA ASP A 116 -4.45 56.80 35.03
C ASP A 116 -5.42 55.67 35.37
N ASN A 117 -5.77 55.62 36.66
CA ASN A 117 -6.78 54.73 37.22
C ASN A 117 -8.01 55.53 37.71
N SER A 118 -8.43 56.56 36.97
CA SER A 118 -9.62 57.36 37.30
C SER A 118 -10.94 56.75 36.79
N GLY A 119 -10.86 55.72 35.93
CA GLY A 119 -12.02 55.12 35.27
C GLY A 119 -12.64 56.00 34.16
N VAL A 120 -11.99 57.10 33.77
CA VAL A 120 -12.47 58.01 32.73
C VAL A 120 -12.07 57.51 31.34
N ASN A 121 -12.97 57.68 30.35
CA ASN A 121 -12.65 57.40 28.95
C ASN A 121 -11.65 58.42 28.40
N GLN A 122 -10.42 57.99 28.12
CA GLN A 122 -9.34 58.84 27.59
C GLN A 122 -9.40 59.02 26.05
N GLY A 123 -10.37 58.40 25.37
CA GLY A 123 -10.46 58.36 23.92
C GLY A 123 -9.24 57.67 23.30
N THR A 124 -8.84 58.09 22.09
CA THR A 124 -7.65 57.55 21.40
C THR A 124 -6.43 58.47 21.46
N GLY A 125 -6.62 59.74 21.84
CA GLY A 125 -5.57 60.76 21.82
C GLY A 125 -4.42 60.53 22.81
N TRP A 126 -4.68 59.83 23.92
CA TRP A 126 -3.69 59.56 24.97
C TRP A 126 -2.53 58.67 24.51
N ARG A 127 -2.75 57.87 23.47
CA ARG A 127 -1.75 56.95 22.90
C ARG A 127 -0.69 57.69 22.09
N ALA A 128 -0.96 58.92 21.67
CA ALA A 128 -0.06 59.71 20.83
C ALA A 128 1.17 60.22 21.61
N PRO A 129 2.35 60.34 20.98
CA PRO A 129 3.56 60.83 21.65
C PRO A 129 3.41 62.22 22.27
N ALA A 130 2.65 63.11 21.61
CA ALA A 130 2.48 64.49 22.06
C ALA A 130 1.45 64.67 23.20
N PHE A 131 0.81 63.60 23.68
CA PHE A 131 -0.14 63.70 24.78
C PHE A 131 0.57 64.04 26.09
N ASN A 132 0.05 65.05 26.80
CA ASN A 132 0.58 65.51 28.07
C ASN A 132 -0.04 64.72 29.23
N ASP A 133 0.71 63.77 29.80
CA ASP A 133 0.33 62.96 30.96
C ASP A 133 0.92 63.49 32.28
N SER A 134 1.39 64.74 32.34
CA SER A 134 1.97 65.29 33.58
C SER A 134 1.01 65.27 34.77
N GLY A 135 -0.30 65.20 34.50
CA GLY A 135 -1.36 65.07 35.51
C GLY A 135 -1.65 63.63 35.97
N TRP A 136 -1.06 62.61 35.33
CA TRP A 136 -1.23 61.21 35.71
C TRP A 136 -0.30 60.84 36.86
N ALA A 137 -0.71 59.86 37.67
CA ALA A 137 0.11 59.31 38.75
C ALA A 137 1.35 58.61 38.16
N SER A 138 2.38 58.37 38.97
CA SER A 138 3.61 57.69 38.54
C SER A 138 3.98 56.54 39.46
N GLY A 139 4.46 55.43 38.89
CA GLY A 139 4.91 54.25 39.63
C GLY A 139 5.88 53.38 38.84
N VAL A 140 6.21 52.21 39.36
CA VAL A 140 6.99 51.14 38.71
C VAL A 140 6.25 49.82 38.83
N GLY A 141 6.51 48.89 37.91
CA GLY A 141 5.90 47.56 37.96
C GLY A 141 6.51 46.66 39.05
N LEU A 142 5.88 45.56 39.43
CA LEU A 142 4.56 45.09 38.97
C LEU A 142 3.45 45.99 39.55
N PHE A 143 2.52 46.46 38.72
CA PHE A 143 1.35 47.23 39.12
C PHE A 143 0.23 46.27 39.48
N GLY A 144 -0.60 46.60 40.47
CA GLY A 144 -1.81 45.82 40.69
C GLY A 144 -2.29 45.64 42.11
N PHE A 145 -3.24 44.72 42.24
CA PHE A 145 -3.61 44.00 43.45
C PHE A 145 -3.81 42.53 43.09
N GLU A 146 -3.30 41.64 43.93
CA GLU A 146 -3.41 40.19 43.76
C GLU A 146 -3.68 39.55 45.13
N THR A 147 -4.56 38.54 45.16
CA THR A 147 -4.85 37.71 46.33
C THR A 147 -3.83 36.59 46.57
N THR A 148 -3.13 36.14 45.52
CA THR A 148 -2.07 35.11 45.50
C THR A 148 -0.70 35.66 45.03
N PRO A 149 -0.16 36.76 45.58
CA PRO A 149 0.97 37.50 45.00
C PRO A 149 2.29 36.71 44.92
N GLN A 150 2.39 35.53 45.55
CA GLN A 150 3.53 34.64 45.48
C GLN A 150 3.67 33.92 44.12
N GLU A 151 2.62 33.92 43.29
CA GLU A 151 2.63 33.32 41.96
C GLU A 151 3.44 34.15 40.95
N TYR A 152 3.67 35.43 41.26
CA TYR A 152 4.46 36.33 40.43
C TYR A 152 5.94 36.37 40.85
N PRO A 153 6.88 36.39 39.90
CA PRO A 153 8.31 36.42 40.20
C PRO A 153 8.81 37.77 40.75
N TYR A 154 7.97 38.81 40.72
CA TYR A 154 8.27 40.15 41.22
C TYR A 154 7.21 40.60 42.24
N PRO A 155 7.58 41.30 43.31
CA PRO A 155 6.60 41.89 44.21
C PRO A 155 5.79 43.01 43.51
N LEU A 156 4.51 43.14 43.85
CA LEU A 156 3.69 44.28 43.43
C LEU A 156 4.20 45.57 44.09
N GLN A 157 4.73 46.49 43.28
CA GLN A 157 5.38 47.72 43.75
C GLN A 157 4.47 48.94 43.74
N THR A 158 3.48 48.97 42.83
CA THR A 158 2.52 50.06 42.73
C THR A 158 1.10 49.52 42.84
N ALA A 159 0.40 49.87 43.91
CA ALA A 159 -0.94 49.37 44.16
C ALA A 159 -1.97 49.98 43.20
N ILE A 160 -2.74 49.12 42.54
CA ILE A 160 -3.96 49.45 41.81
C ILE A 160 -5.12 48.77 42.55
N PRO A 161 -6.21 49.48 42.91
CA PRO A 161 -7.38 48.85 43.53
C PRO A 161 -7.95 47.73 42.65
N ALA A 162 -8.23 46.58 43.26
CA ALA A 162 -8.83 45.48 42.54
C ALA A 162 -10.18 45.87 41.90
N PRO A 163 -10.58 45.25 40.77
CA PRO A 163 -11.77 45.64 40.01
C PRO A 163 -13.08 45.46 40.78
N ASN A 164 -13.10 44.54 41.74
CA ASN A 164 -14.24 44.29 42.64
C ASN A 164 -14.33 45.25 43.85
N GLN A 165 -13.38 46.19 44.03
CA GLN A 165 -13.40 47.16 45.13
C GLN A 165 -14.11 48.48 44.73
N ALA A 166 -14.46 49.31 45.72
CA ALA A 166 -15.25 50.54 45.52
C ALA A 166 -14.64 51.58 44.56
N ASN A 167 -13.34 51.47 44.26
CA ASN A 167 -12.59 52.31 43.31
C ASN A 167 -11.93 51.49 42.18
N GLY A 168 -12.43 50.27 41.94
CA GLY A 168 -11.98 49.42 40.83
C GLY A 168 -12.62 49.83 39.51
N HIS A 169 -11.88 49.67 38.42
CA HIS A 169 -12.28 50.10 37.08
C HIS A 169 -12.06 48.98 36.06
N VAL A 170 -12.82 48.98 34.95
CA VAL A 170 -12.58 48.05 33.83
C VAL A 170 -11.21 48.29 33.21
N THR A 171 -10.84 49.57 33.07
CA THR A 171 -9.67 49.98 32.30
C THR A 171 -8.73 50.83 33.11
N VAL A 172 -7.45 50.47 33.08
CA VAL A 172 -6.34 51.28 33.59
C VAL A 172 -5.40 51.60 32.43
N TYR A 173 -5.01 52.87 32.32
CA TYR A 173 -4.11 53.32 31.25
C TYR A 173 -2.70 53.53 31.79
N TYR A 174 -1.70 53.06 31.05
CA TYR A 174 -0.30 53.17 31.37
C TYR A 174 0.46 53.81 30.20
N ARG A 175 1.42 54.68 30.51
CA ARG A 175 2.34 55.29 29.54
C ARG A 175 3.75 55.32 30.11
N THR A 176 4.74 54.96 29.31
CA THR A 176 6.15 55.19 29.65
C THR A 176 6.93 55.67 28.44
N HIS A 177 7.94 56.49 28.72
CA HIS A 177 8.89 56.96 27.72
C HIS A 177 10.15 56.10 27.78
N PHE A 178 10.66 55.72 26.63
CA PHE A 178 11.96 55.07 26.50
C PHE A 178 12.74 55.68 25.34
N GLN A 179 14.06 55.68 25.48
CA GLN A 179 14.95 56.26 24.48
C GLN A 179 15.43 55.17 23.51
N TRP A 180 15.27 55.42 22.22
CA TRP A 180 15.84 54.62 21.14
C TRP A 180 16.93 55.43 20.43
N THR A 181 18.16 55.29 20.90
CA THR A 181 19.32 56.02 20.35
C THR A 181 20.16 55.20 19.39
N SER A 182 19.85 53.90 19.26
CA SER A 182 20.63 52.99 18.43
C SER A 182 20.13 53.02 16.99
N GLY A 183 21.03 53.20 16.03
CA GLY A 183 20.74 53.01 14.61
C GLY A 183 20.70 51.53 14.22
N MET A 184 20.32 50.63 15.14
CA MET A 184 20.29 49.18 14.89
C MET A 184 19.30 48.86 13.78
N THR A 185 19.67 47.93 12.90
CA THR A 185 18.83 47.40 11.81
C THR A 185 18.71 45.89 11.99
N GLY A 186 17.55 45.30 11.66
CA GLY A 186 17.35 43.84 11.77
C GLY A 186 17.16 43.34 13.21
N PHE A 187 16.45 44.12 14.03
CA PHE A 187 16.08 43.74 15.40
C PHE A 187 14.56 43.56 15.51
N GLU A 188 14.16 42.82 16.54
CA GLU A 188 12.77 42.66 16.95
C GLU A 188 12.53 43.37 18.30
N LEU A 189 11.31 43.85 18.52
CA LEU A 189 10.87 44.32 19.83
C LEU A 189 10.16 43.17 20.55
N VAL A 190 10.81 42.60 21.56
CA VAL A 190 10.28 41.50 22.35
C VAL A 190 9.78 42.06 23.68
N SER A 191 8.52 41.79 24.00
CA SER A 191 7.89 42.17 25.26
C SER A 191 7.59 40.94 26.10
N THR A 192 7.82 41.04 27.41
CA THR A 192 7.42 40.00 28.38
C THR A 192 6.45 40.65 29.35
N ASN A 193 5.24 40.11 29.43
CA ASN A 193 4.11 40.78 30.05
C ASN A 193 3.47 39.89 31.12
N TYR A 194 3.20 40.47 32.28
CA TYR A 194 2.35 39.91 33.32
C TYR A 194 1.06 40.72 33.29
N VAL A 195 -0.04 40.08 32.90
CA VAL A 195 -1.32 40.76 32.67
C VAL A 195 -2.47 39.95 33.24
N ASP A 196 -3.24 40.59 34.10
CA ASP A 196 -4.52 40.11 34.61
C ASP A 196 -5.58 41.23 34.54
N ASP A 197 -6.66 41.14 33.77
CA ASP A 197 -7.03 40.03 32.88
C ASP A 197 -6.47 40.17 31.46
N GLY A 198 -6.64 41.30 30.76
CA GLY A 198 -6.23 41.47 29.36
C GLY A 198 -5.64 42.85 29.06
N ALA A 199 -5.01 43.04 27.89
CA ALA A 199 -4.35 44.30 27.56
C ALA A 199 -4.31 44.60 26.06
N VAL A 200 -4.19 45.88 25.71
CA VAL A 200 -3.89 46.36 24.36
C VAL A 200 -2.70 47.32 24.40
N TYR A 201 -1.74 47.10 23.51
CA TYR A 201 -0.45 47.80 23.49
C TYR A 201 -0.35 48.74 22.30
N TYR A 202 0.20 49.93 22.52
CA TYR A 202 0.39 50.97 21.52
C TYR A 202 1.81 51.53 21.57
N LEU A 203 2.50 51.54 20.42
CA LEU A 203 3.80 52.17 20.25
C LEU A 203 3.63 53.46 19.42
N ASN A 204 3.96 54.61 20.02
CA ASN A 204 3.82 55.92 19.39
C ASN A 204 2.45 56.18 18.74
N GLY A 205 1.39 55.66 19.37
CA GLY A 205 0.00 55.81 18.92
C GLY A 205 -0.52 54.71 18.00
N ALA A 206 0.34 53.84 17.46
CA ALA A 206 -0.07 52.69 16.67
C ALA A 206 -0.27 51.44 17.54
N GLU A 207 -1.33 50.68 17.30
CA GLU A 207 -1.56 49.41 18.01
C GLU A 207 -0.53 48.36 17.57
N VAL A 208 0.12 47.71 18.53
CA VAL A 208 1.23 46.75 18.29
C VAL A 208 0.97 45.35 18.85
N GLY A 209 -0.05 45.16 19.69
CA GLY A 209 -0.39 43.84 20.21
C GLY A 209 -1.61 43.87 21.15
N ARG A 210 -2.14 42.68 21.45
CA ARG A 210 -3.23 42.45 22.41
C ARG A 210 -3.01 41.16 23.18
N LEU A 211 -3.49 41.12 24.42
CA LEU A 211 -3.72 39.89 25.19
C LEU A 211 -5.19 39.85 25.59
N ARG A 212 -5.87 38.75 25.26
CA ARG A 212 -7.25 38.44 25.69
C ARG A 212 -8.32 39.51 25.37
N ILE A 213 -8.10 40.34 24.33
CA ILE A 213 -9.07 41.33 23.81
C ILE A 213 -9.31 41.09 22.31
N SER A 214 -10.47 40.55 21.96
CA SER A 214 -10.84 40.26 20.56
C SER A 214 -11.76 41.32 19.91
N ALA A 215 -12.35 42.22 20.71
CA ALA A 215 -13.27 43.25 20.21
C ALA A 215 -12.57 44.27 19.31
N ASN A 216 -13.21 44.67 18.20
CA ASN A 216 -12.69 45.69 17.28
C ASN A 216 -13.85 46.56 16.75
N PRO A 217 -13.94 47.86 17.09
CA PRO A 217 -12.96 48.66 17.85
C PRO A 217 -12.95 48.34 19.35
N VAL A 218 -11.80 48.56 20.00
CA VAL A 218 -11.68 48.52 21.47
C VAL A 218 -12.12 49.86 22.04
N VAL A 219 -13.04 49.82 23.00
CA VAL A 219 -13.49 50.97 23.79
C VAL A 219 -13.15 50.76 25.28
N TYR A 220 -13.08 51.82 26.08
CA TYR A 220 -12.68 51.73 27.50
C TYR A 220 -13.57 50.84 28.40
N SER A 221 -14.75 50.44 27.92
CA SER A 221 -15.65 49.53 28.62
C SER A 221 -15.58 48.10 28.07
N THR A 222 -14.63 47.80 27.18
CA THR A 222 -14.41 46.44 26.64
C THR A 222 -13.93 45.55 27.77
N LEU A 223 -14.49 44.36 27.88
CA LEU A 223 -14.06 43.36 28.86
C LEU A 223 -13.02 42.43 28.24
N ALA A 224 -12.06 41.99 29.03
CA ALA A 224 -11.12 40.93 28.66
C ALA A 224 -11.76 39.54 28.75
N ALA A 225 -11.21 38.57 28.02
CA ALA A 225 -11.41 37.16 28.33
C ALA A 225 -10.59 36.77 29.58
N ASN A 226 -11.05 35.76 30.32
CA ASN A 226 -10.39 35.31 31.55
C ASN A 226 -8.94 34.85 31.29
N GLN A 227 -8.03 35.17 32.22
CA GLN A 227 -6.68 34.64 32.21
C GLN A 227 -6.65 33.13 32.50
N PRO A 228 -5.94 32.30 31.70
CA PRO A 228 -5.91 30.85 31.88
C PRO A 228 -4.90 30.36 32.94
N SER A 229 -3.91 31.17 33.31
CA SER A 229 -2.89 30.84 34.32
C SER A 229 -2.30 32.11 34.94
N GLU A 230 -2.48 32.28 36.24
CA GLU A 230 -1.91 33.38 37.05
C GLU A 230 -0.37 33.27 37.13
N GLY A 231 0.33 34.40 37.30
CA GLY A 231 1.79 34.44 37.50
C GLY A 231 2.68 34.09 36.31
N GLN A 232 2.11 33.54 35.23
CA GLN A 232 2.83 33.18 34.00
C GLN A 232 3.10 34.41 33.12
N ALA A 233 4.33 34.52 32.62
CA ALA A 233 4.70 35.61 31.73
C ALA A 233 4.30 35.30 30.29
N GLU A 234 3.71 36.27 29.60
CA GLU A 234 3.29 36.16 28.20
C GLU A 234 4.18 37.02 27.31
N VAL A 235 4.80 36.38 26.32
CA VAL A 235 5.76 37.04 25.43
C VAL A 235 5.07 37.43 24.13
N LEU A 236 5.17 38.71 23.76
CA LEU A 236 4.68 39.22 22.47
C LEU A 236 5.82 39.88 21.70
N THR A 237 5.82 39.71 20.38
CA THR A 237 6.71 40.43 19.45
C THR A 237 5.95 41.60 18.82
N PHE A 238 6.48 42.82 18.95
CA PHE A 238 5.85 44.03 18.42
C PHE A 238 6.48 44.47 17.09
N PRO A 239 5.68 44.96 16.11
CA PRO A 239 6.20 45.56 14.90
C PRO A 239 7.02 46.82 15.20
N THR A 240 8.12 47.00 14.46
CA THR A 240 9.08 48.11 14.64
C THR A 240 8.72 49.36 13.83
N ASN A 241 7.69 49.29 12.98
CA ASN A 241 7.31 50.34 12.02
C ASN A 241 6.99 51.70 12.67
N SER A 242 6.57 51.69 13.93
CA SER A 242 6.16 52.88 14.67
C SER A 242 7.26 53.39 15.61
N LEU A 243 8.38 52.68 15.72
CA LEU A 243 9.54 53.09 16.51
C LEU A 243 10.29 54.23 15.79
N VAL A 244 10.65 55.28 16.51
CA VAL A 244 11.42 56.42 15.99
C VAL A 244 12.75 56.57 16.71
N THR A 245 13.76 57.12 16.04
CA THR A 245 15.01 57.49 16.71
C THR A 245 14.76 58.63 17.69
N GLY A 246 15.20 58.46 18.93
CA GLY A 246 14.99 59.40 20.04
C GLY A 246 13.93 58.90 21.01
N ASP A 247 13.08 59.80 21.47
CA ASP A 247 12.04 59.52 22.47
C ASP A 247 10.87 58.73 21.86
N ASN A 248 10.45 57.66 22.52
CA ASN A 248 9.31 56.82 22.14
C ASN A 248 8.38 56.63 23.34
N VAL A 249 7.09 56.47 23.05
CA VAL A 249 6.04 56.21 24.04
C VAL A 249 5.48 54.82 23.85
N MET A 250 5.56 53.99 24.90
CA MET A 250 4.76 52.79 25.04
C MET A 250 3.52 53.12 25.87
N ALA A 251 2.34 52.87 25.32
CA ALA A 251 1.04 53.13 25.92
C ALA A 251 0.25 51.82 25.99
N VAL A 252 -0.35 51.51 27.14
CA VAL A 252 -1.07 50.24 27.36
C VAL A 252 -2.40 50.52 28.05
N GLU A 253 -3.48 49.92 27.57
CA GLU A 253 -4.75 49.86 28.28
C GLU A 253 -4.96 48.41 28.76
N VAL A 254 -5.08 48.24 30.07
CA VAL A 254 -5.35 46.95 30.72
C VAL A 254 -6.83 46.89 31.01
N HIS A 255 -7.46 45.79 30.66
CA HIS A 255 -8.89 45.57 30.68
C HIS A 255 -9.22 44.36 31.55
N GLN A 256 -10.24 44.51 32.39
CA GLN A 256 -10.67 43.46 33.32
C GLN A 256 -11.81 42.64 32.74
N SER A 257 -11.90 41.35 33.10
CA SER A 257 -12.97 40.44 32.66
C SER A 257 -14.33 40.83 33.25
N SER A 258 -14.35 41.49 34.42
CA SER A 258 -15.54 42.06 35.06
C SER A 258 -15.16 43.17 36.06
N CYS A 259 -16.10 44.04 36.48
CA CYS A 259 -15.78 45.18 37.37
C CYS A 259 -16.93 45.69 38.28
N CYS A 260 -16.58 46.67 39.14
CA CYS A 260 -17.41 47.63 39.89
C CYS A 260 -18.32 47.07 41.00
N GLY A 261 -17.72 46.34 41.96
CA GLY A 261 -18.38 45.99 43.22
C GLY A 261 -19.40 44.85 43.16
N SER A 262 -19.65 44.28 41.98
CA SER A 262 -20.45 43.06 41.80
C SER A 262 -19.84 42.03 40.82
N GLY A 263 -18.61 42.25 40.36
CA GLY A 263 -17.88 41.37 39.43
C GLY A 263 -17.04 40.30 40.13
N THR A 264 -16.59 39.30 39.38
CA THR A 264 -15.79 38.16 39.86
C THR A 264 -14.28 38.37 39.77
N SER A 265 -13.80 39.31 38.97
CA SER A 265 -12.36 39.64 38.89
C SER A 265 -11.90 40.25 40.21
N SER A 266 -10.93 39.61 40.85
CA SER A 266 -10.44 39.91 42.21
C SER A 266 -9.12 40.66 42.22
N ASP A 267 -8.57 40.88 41.04
CA ASP A 267 -7.17 41.08 40.73
C ASP A 267 -7.07 42.05 39.55
N ASP A 268 -6.01 42.83 39.56
CA ASP A 268 -5.58 43.65 38.43
C ASP A 268 -4.08 43.57 38.47
N VAL A 269 -3.44 43.05 37.42
CA VAL A 269 -1.99 42.93 37.37
C VAL A 269 -1.47 43.45 36.04
N PHE A 270 -0.47 44.32 36.10
CA PHE A 270 0.25 44.76 34.92
C PHE A 270 1.74 44.95 35.18
N GLY A 271 2.57 44.31 34.38
CA GLY A 271 3.98 44.60 34.29
C GLY A 271 4.53 44.16 32.96
N MET A 272 5.44 44.95 32.40
CA MET A 272 6.09 44.56 31.15
C MET A 272 7.57 44.94 31.14
N SER A 273 8.37 44.09 30.51
CA SER A 273 9.66 44.48 29.93
C SER A 273 9.52 44.59 28.42
N LEU A 274 10.38 45.42 27.83
CA LEU A 274 10.54 45.55 26.39
C LEU A 274 12.02 45.60 26.07
N SER A 275 12.45 44.77 25.12
CA SER A 275 13.84 44.78 24.65
C SER A 275 13.88 44.86 23.14
N ALA A 276 14.82 45.64 22.61
CA ALA A 276 15.25 45.50 21.23
C ALA A 276 16.29 44.38 21.17
N VAL A 277 15.99 43.33 20.41
CA VAL A 277 16.82 42.14 20.29
C VAL A 277 17.38 42.11 18.87
N VAL A 278 18.69 42.38 18.74
CA VAL A 278 19.40 42.17 17.47
C VAL A 278 19.94 40.76 17.46
N TYR A 279 19.58 40.03 16.42
CA TYR A 279 20.26 38.80 16.06
C TYR A 279 21.37 39.16 15.07
N THR A 280 22.62 39.23 15.52
CA THR A 280 23.73 39.60 14.62
C THR A 280 24.21 38.36 13.86
N THR A 281 24.20 38.44 12.53
CA THR A 281 24.84 37.46 11.64
C THR A 281 26.30 37.79 11.46
N ASN A 282 27.18 37.01 12.08
CA ASN A 282 28.59 37.01 11.72
C ASN A 282 28.82 35.96 10.64
N VAL A 283 29.26 36.39 9.46
CA VAL A 283 29.76 35.47 8.42
C VAL A 283 31.17 35.04 8.83
N ILE A 284 31.30 33.84 9.40
CA ILE A 284 32.60 33.19 9.56
C ILE A 284 32.78 32.23 8.37
N THR A 285 33.69 32.57 7.45
CA THR A 285 34.20 31.63 6.45
C THR A 285 35.21 30.69 7.09
N GLN A 286 34.75 29.55 7.62
CA GLN A 286 35.58 28.36 7.75
C GLN A 286 34.81 27.13 7.26
N THR A 287 35.41 26.41 6.31
CA THR A 287 34.90 25.16 5.74
C THR A 287 35.36 23.99 6.61
N PHE A 288 34.43 23.20 7.13
CA PHE A 288 34.70 21.85 7.64
C PHE A 288 33.76 20.86 6.92
N GLY A 289 34.28 19.72 6.50
CA GLY A 289 33.51 18.62 5.88
C GLY A 289 33.74 18.39 4.38
N VAL A 290 33.29 17.22 3.91
CA VAL A 290 33.30 16.76 2.51
C VAL A 290 32.12 17.44 1.79
N PRO A 291 32.32 18.24 0.72
CA PRO A 291 31.26 19.05 0.11
C PRO A 291 30.41 18.21 -0.86
N ILE A 292 29.67 17.23 -0.33
CA ILE A 292 28.68 16.44 -1.08
C ILE A 292 27.32 16.50 -0.42
N VAL A 293 26.28 16.32 -1.23
CA VAL A 293 24.87 16.40 -0.84
C VAL A 293 24.06 15.34 -1.55
N LEU A 294 22.98 14.89 -0.92
CA LEU A 294 21.91 14.14 -1.57
C LEU A 294 21.21 15.10 -2.55
N ASN A 295 20.94 14.64 -3.77
CA ASN A 295 20.45 15.50 -4.84
C ASN A 295 19.11 15.05 -5.41
N GLU A 296 18.91 13.74 -5.57
CA GLU A 296 17.70 13.16 -6.15
C GLU A 296 17.43 11.79 -5.51
N VAL A 297 16.15 11.48 -5.26
CA VAL A 297 15.70 10.19 -4.73
C VAL A 297 14.47 9.75 -5.51
N LEU A 298 14.49 8.52 -6.03
CA LEU A 298 13.32 7.85 -6.60
C LEU A 298 13.06 6.59 -5.78
N ALA A 299 11.94 6.58 -5.05
CA ALA A 299 11.55 5.49 -4.14
C ALA A 299 10.25 4.78 -4.56
N ASN A 300 9.67 5.15 -5.70
CA ASN A 300 8.54 4.47 -6.32
C ASN A 300 8.79 4.39 -7.83
N ASN A 301 9.63 3.44 -8.25
CA ASN A 301 10.04 3.28 -9.63
C ASN A 301 9.30 2.12 -10.31
N GLN A 302 8.45 2.44 -11.27
CA GLN A 302 7.65 1.45 -12.01
C GLN A 302 8.10 1.27 -13.45
N THR A 303 8.79 2.25 -14.05
CA THR A 303 9.14 2.21 -15.49
C THR A 303 10.60 2.46 -15.82
N LEU A 304 11.38 3.12 -14.96
CA LEU A 304 12.78 3.44 -15.26
C LEU A 304 13.70 2.25 -14.94
N THR A 305 14.12 1.50 -15.95
CA THR A 305 14.97 0.32 -15.75
C THR A 305 16.46 0.66 -15.64
N ASN A 306 17.18 -0.05 -14.78
CA ASN A 306 18.64 -0.07 -14.73
C ASN A 306 19.24 -0.94 -15.86
N PHE A 307 20.57 -1.08 -15.90
CA PHE A 307 21.28 -1.85 -16.94
C PHE A 307 20.97 -3.35 -16.98
N ASN A 308 20.32 -3.89 -15.93
CA ASN A 308 19.86 -5.27 -15.86
C ASN A 308 18.35 -5.39 -16.15
N GLY A 309 17.67 -4.30 -16.53
CA GLY A 309 16.22 -4.30 -16.77
C GLY A 309 15.36 -4.16 -15.52
N HIS A 310 15.94 -3.99 -14.32
CA HIS A 310 15.17 -3.84 -13.08
C HIS A 310 14.75 -2.39 -12.84
N THR A 311 13.53 -2.15 -12.37
CA THR A 311 13.03 -0.83 -11.96
C THR A 311 13.41 -0.53 -10.50
N ALA A 312 14.71 -0.48 -10.22
CA ALA A 312 15.23 -0.25 -8.88
C ALA A 312 15.05 1.20 -8.42
N ASP A 313 14.81 1.40 -7.13
CA ASP A 313 14.95 2.71 -6.48
C ASP A 313 16.37 3.25 -6.66
N PHE A 314 16.53 4.56 -6.58
CA PHE A 314 17.85 5.16 -6.61
C PHE A 314 17.99 6.38 -5.70
N VAL A 315 19.24 6.62 -5.32
CA VAL A 315 19.72 7.84 -4.68
C VAL A 315 20.84 8.42 -5.54
N GLU A 316 20.75 9.71 -5.82
CA GLU A 316 21.80 10.47 -6.48
C GLU A 316 22.51 11.41 -5.49
N ILE A 317 23.84 11.39 -5.53
CA ILE A 317 24.71 12.28 -4.77
C ILE A 317 25.39 13.26 -5.72
N TYR A 318 25.37 14.54 -5.37
CA TYR A 318 25.98 15.61 -6.14
C TYR A 318 27.18 16.23 -5.40
N ASN A 319 28.23 16.52 -6.15
CA ASN A 319 29.38 17.29 -5.67
C ASN A 319 29.28 18.75 -6.16
N PRO A 320 28.76 19.69 -5.35
CA PRO A 320 28.69 21.11 -5.72
C PRO A 320 30.05 21.81 -5.81
N SER A 321 31.14 21.17 -5.38
CA SER A 321 32.45 21.81 -5.34
C SER A 321 33.16 21.82 -6.69
N THR A 322 34.22 22.65 -6.78
CA THR A 322 35.08 22.76 -7.96
C THR A 322 36.21 21.73 -8.00
N ASN A 323 36.29 20.82 -7.02
CA ASN A 323 37.30 19.77 -6.94
C ASN A 323 36.64 18.39 -6.91
N ALA A 324 37.39 17.36 -7.31
CA ALA A 324 36.96 15.99 -7.07
C ALA A 324 36.97 15.68 -5.56
N VAL A 325 36.02 14.86 -5.12
CA VAL A 325 35.78 14.54 -3.71
C VAL A 325 35.82 13.04 -3.48
N ASP A 326 36.58 12.60 -2.47
CA ASP A 326 36.71 11.21 -2.05
C ASP A 326 35.62 10.85 -1.02
N LEU A 327 34.89 9.78 -1.31
CA LEU A 327 33.80 9.26 -0.48
C LEU A 327 34.17 7.99 0.27
N SER A 328 35.42 7.53 0.18
CA SER A 328 35.86 6.30 0.83
C SER A 328 35.48 6.29 2.32
N ASP A 329 34.83 5.20 2.74
CA ASP A 329 34.43 4.92 4.14
C ASP A 329 33.27 5.80 4.68
N LEU A 330 32.68 6.69 3.88
CA LEU A 330 31.37 7.27 4.18
C LEU A 330 30.30 6.17 4.18
N SER A 331 29.08 6.49 4.62
CA SER A 331 27.98 5.52 4.57
C SER A 331 26.63 6.14 4.20
N LEU A 332 25.75 5.31 3.64
CA LEU A 332 24.36 5.59 3.34
C LEU A 332 23.46 4.67 4.18
N SER A 333 22.35 5.20 4.67
CA SER A 333 21.34 4.45 5.43
C SER A 333 19.96 5.09 5.26
N ASP A 334 18.92 4.28 5.35
CA ASP A 334 17.52 4.65 5.54
C ASP A 334 17.12 4.70 7.03
N ASP A 335 17.96 4.18 7.92
CA ASP A 335 17.72 4.12 9.37
C ASP A 335 18.79 4.86 10.17
N SER A 336 18.37 5.82 10.98
CA SER A 336 19.24 6.60 11.87
C SER A 336 19.87 5.76 12.99
N ASN A 337 19.26 4.65 13.38
CA ASN A 337 19.79 3.71 14.36
C ASN A 337 20.85 2.77 13.75
N ALA A 338 20.93 2.72 12.42
CA ALA A 338 21.89 1.91 11.67
C ALA A 338 22.70 2.76 10.68
N PRO A 339 23.49 3.75 11.13
CA PRO A 339 24.12 4.78 10.28
C PRO A 339 25.15 4.25 9.26
N ARG A 340 25.45 2.95 9.26
CA ARG A 340 26.41 2.30 8.37
C ARG A 340 25.82 1.11 7.59
N LYS A 341 24.52 1.10 7.29
CA LYS A 341 23.87 0.03 6.48
C LYS A 341 24.61 -0.26 5.19
N TRP A 342 25.02 0.77 4.44
CA TRP A 342 25.91 0.62 3.29
C TRP A 342 27.10 1.58 3.38
N VAL A 343 28.29 1.10 3.02
CA VAL A 343 29.56 1.85 3.14
C VAL A 343 30.17 2.03 1.75
N PHE A 344 30.54 3.25 1.41
CA PHE A 344 31.20 3.56 0.15
C PHE A 344 32.54 2.80 0.04
N PRO A 345 32.77 2.05 -1.05
CA PRO A 345 34.03 1.35 -1.26
C PRO A 345 35.22 2.29 -1.31
N SER A 346 36.41 1.74 -1.03
CA SER A 346 37.67 2.46 -1.19
C SER A 346 37.85 2.99 -2.62
N ASN A 347 38.40 4.21 -2.75
CA ASN A 347 38.62 4.93 -4.01
C ASN A 347 37.35 5.39 -4.73
N THR A 348 36.21 5.43 -4.05
CA THR A 348 35.00 6.05 -4.61
C THR A 348 35.18 7.56 -4.65
N THR A 349 35.10 8.17 -5.84
CA THR A 349 35.27 9.61 -6.02
C THR A 349 34.19 10.19 -6.92
N ILE A 350 33.76 11.42 -6.62
CA ILE A 350 32.88 12.21 -7.50
C ILE A 350 33.67 13.38 -8.06
N ALA A 351 33.66 13.56 -9.38
CA ALA A 351 34.30 14.71 -10.03
C ALA A 351 33.67 16.05 -9.59
N ALA A 352 34.37 17.16 -9.80
CA ALA A 352 33.81 18.49 -9.58
C ALA A 352 32.52 18.67 -10.39
N SER A 353 31.45 19.16 -9.74
CA SER A 353 30.10 19.28 -10.35
C SER A 353 29.56 17.96 -10.93
N GLY A 354 30.07 16.81 -10.46
CA GLY A 354 29.66 15.49 -10.91
C GLY A 354 28.57 14.87 -10.04
N TYR A 355 27.99 13.80 -10.55
CA TYR A 355 26.93 13.00 -9.92
C TYR A 355 27.41 11.58 -9.67
N LEU A 356 26.86 10.94 -8.64
CA LEU A 356 26.99 9.52 -8.39
C LEU A 356 25.60 8.94 -8.15
N LEU A 357 25.19 8.03 -9.03
CA LEU A 357 23.95 7.28 -8.91
C LEU A 357 24.21 5.97 -8.15
N LEU A 358 23.39 5.71 -7.14
CA LEU A 358 23.38 4.48 -6.36
C LEU A 358 21.99 3.85 -6.46
N TYR A 359 21.94 2.57 -6.82
CA TYR A 359 20.69 1.81 -6.77
C TYR A 359 20.43 1.33 -5.35
N CYS A 360 19.16 1.35 -4.97
CA CYS A 360 18.64 0.82 -3.72
C CYS A 360 17.80 -0.43 -4.04
N ASP A 361 18.44 -1.51 -4.48
CA ASP A 361 17.78 -2.77 -4.81
C ASP A 361 18.13 -3.85 -3.78
N ALA A 362 17.16 -4.17 -2.91
CA ALA A 362 17.27 -5.24 -1.92
C ALA A 362 17.30 -6.65 -2.52
N GLY A 363 16.79 -6.83 -3.74
CA GLY A 363 16.80 -8.09 -4.48
C GLY A 363 18.13 -8.36 -5.20
N SER A 364 18.99 -7.35 -5.32
CA SER A 364 20.31 -7.46 -5.94
C SER A 364 21.44 -7.54 -4.90
N PRO A 365 22.55 -8.25 -5.17
CA PRO A 365 23.70 -8.27 -4.26
C PRO A 365 24.27 -6.87 -3.97
N VAL A 366 24.71 -6.66 -2.73
CA VAL A 366 25.42 -5.43 -2.33
C VAL A 366 26.67 -5.26 -3.19
N SER A 367 26.89 -4.07 -3.73
CA SER A 367 28.06 -3.73 -4.55
C SER A 367 28.49 -2.28 -4.37
N GLY A 368 29.44 -1.80 -5.19
CA GLY A 368 29.84 -0.39 -5.19
C GLY A 368 28.80 0.57 -5.77
N THR A 369 27.76 0.05 -6.42
CA THR A 369 26.68 0.84 -7.05
C THR A 369 25.29 0.36 -6.65
N ASN A 370 25.18 -0.65 -5.78
CA ASN A 370 23.92 -1.13 -5.22
C ASN A 370 24.05 -1.24 -3.69
N THR A 371 23.14 -0.60 -2.97
CA THR A 371 23.18 -0.55 -1.51
C THR A 371 22.77 -1.88 -0.86
N GLY A 372 21.94 -2.66 -1.56
CA GLY A 372 21.35 -3.91 -1.07
C GLY A 372 20.19 -3.73 -0.09
N PHE A 373 19.65 -2.51 0.03
CA PHE A 373 18.37 -2.21 0.69
C PHE A 373 17.51 -1.35 -0.23
N GLY A 374 16.18 -1.42 -0.11
CA GLY A 374 15.22 -0.60 -0.87
C GLY A 374 14.74 0.61 -0.08
N LEU A 375 14.02 1.53 -0.72
CA LEU A 375 13.42 2.70 -0.08
C LEU A 375 11.90 2.53 0.04
N GLY A 376 11.31 3.04 1.12
CA GLY A 376 9.86 2.97 1.34
C GLY A 376 9.09 3.99 0.49
N GLU A 377 8.32 3.54 -0.50
CA GLU A 377 7.46 4.41 -1.33
C GLU A 377 6.39 5.18 -0.52
N LYS A 378 6.00 4.64 0.66
CA LYS A 378 5.03 5.23 1.59
C LYS A 378 5.67 6.08 2.68
N GLY A 379 6.92 6.45 2.49
CA GLY A 379 7.69 7.31 3.37
C GLY A 379 8.87 6.58 3.99
N ASP A 380 10.01 7.25 3.93
CA ASP A 380 11.29 6.73 4.40
C ASP A 380 12.29 7.89 4.60
N ALA A 381 13.54 7.54 4.90
CA ALA A 381 14.67 8.46 4.89
C ALA A 381 15.79 7.98 3.97
N VAL A 382 16.61 8.93 3.53
CA VAL A 382 17.95 8.67 3.01
C VAL A 382 18.90 9.54 3.80
N LEU A 383 19.90 8.92 4.41
CA LEU A 383 20.83 9.52 5.35
C LEU A 383 22.26 9.22 4.91
N LEU A 384 23.05 10.27 4.71
CA LEU A 384 24.45 10.19 4.33
C LEU A 384 25.32 10.54 5.53
N PHE A 385 26.24 9.67 5.93
CA PHE A 385 27.11 9.85 7.10
C PHE A 385 28.59 9.96 6.72
N HIS A 386 29.32 10.72 7.51
CA HIS A 386 30.76 10.87 7.40
C HIS A 386 31.48 9.58 7.85
N ARG A 387 32.66 9.30 7.29
CA ARG A 387 33.54 8.23 7.78
C ARG A 387 33.83 8.30 9.29
N PRO A 388 33.88 7.16 10.01
CA PRO A 388 34.14 7.11 11.46
C PRO A 388 35.44 7.80 11.90
N SER A 389 36.48 7.77 11.08
CA SER A 389 37.76 8.44 11.35
C SER A 389 37.66 9.96 11.50
N ALA A 390 36.55 10.55 11.05
CA ALA A 390 36.22 11.97 11.19
C ALA A 390 34.97 12.20 12.06
N GLY A 391 34.64 11.24 12.94
CA GLY A 391 33.59 11.39 13.95
C GLY A 391 32.21 10.83 13.58
N GLY A 392 32.00 10.37 12.35
CA GLY A 392 30.77 9.63 11.98
C GLY A 392 29.50 10.47 11.87
N ALA A 393 29.60 11.81 11.79
CA ALA A 393 28.43 12.69 11.80
C ALA A 393 27.56 12.55 10.53
N LEU A 394 26.25 12.79 10.64
CA LEU A 394 25.36 12.94 9.49
C LEU A 394 25.81 14.13 8.63
N LEU A 395 25.98 13.92 7.33
CA LEU A 395 26.38 14.90 6.32
C LEU A 395 25.17 15.54 5.65
N ASP A 396 24.24 14.74 5.15
CA ASP A 396 22.99 15.19 4.53
C ASP A 396 21.92 14.13 4.75
N GLY A 397 20.66 14.54 4.67
CA GLY A 397 19.53 13.63 4.79
C GLY A 397 18.25 14.21 4.25
N VAL A 398 17.38 13.34 3.76
CA VAL A 398 16.01 13.67 3.39
C VAL A 398 15.07 12.63 3.99
N ARG A 399 14.01 13.11 4.64
CA ARG A 399 12.83 12.29 4.95
C ARG A 399 11.71 12.71 4.01
N PHE A 400 10.96 11.75 3.54
CA PHE A 400 9.86 11.98 2.62
C PHE A 400 8.66 11.13 3.01
N GLY A 401 7.47 11.58 2.63
CA GLY A 401 6.23 10.82 2.80
C GLY A 401 5.88 10.05 1.52
N LEU A 402 4.60 10.08 1.14
CA LEU A 402 4.10 9.29 0.00
C LEU A 402 4.75 9.72 -1.33
N GLN A 403 5.35 8.78 -2.05
CA GLN A 403 5.99 9.06 -3.34
C GLN A 403 5.06 8.70 -4.50
N ALA A 404 4.92 9.63 -5.45
CA ALA A 404 4.20 9.39 -6.69
C ALA A 404 5.07 8.53 -7.62
N ALA A 405 4.49 7.45 -8.15
CA ALA A 405 5.18 6.53 -9.05
C ALA A 405 5.82 7.25 -10.25
N ASP A 406 7.06 6.86 -10.56
CA ASP A 406 7.89 7.40 -11.65
C ASP A 406 8.20 8.91 -11.57
N TYR A 407 7.99 9.52 -10.40
CA TYR A 407 8.51 10.84 -10.07
C TYR A 407 9.55 10.72 -8.96
N SER A 408 10.64 11.44 -9.11
CA SER A 408 11.64 11.58 -8.06
C SER A 408 11.31 12.77 -7.16
N ILE A 409 11.88 12.82 -5.97
CA ILE A 409 12.12 14.08 -5.27
C ILE A 409 13.54 14.54 -5.57
N GLY A 410 13.73 15.83 -5.81
CA GLY A 410 15.04 16.38 -6.14
C GLY A 410 15.21 17.80 -5.64
N ARG A 411 16.48 18.19 -5.39
CA ARG A 411 16.84 19.57 -5.08
C ARG A 411 16.82 20.42 -6.35
N VAL A 412 16.04 21.49 -6.36
CA VAL A 412 15.97 22.43 -7.50
C VAL A 412 16.27 23.86 -7.01
N PRO A 413 17.42 24.48 -7.36
CA PRO A 413 18.52 23.94 -8.19
C PRO A 413 19.38 22.88 -7.47
N ASN A 414 20.13 22.08 -8.24
CA ASN A 414 20.94 20.97 -7.71
C ASN A 414 21.85 21.37 -6.55
N GLY A 415 21.88 20.50 -5.54
CA GLY A 415 22.73 20.61 -4.35
C GLY A 415 22.52 21.81 -3.43
N ALA A 416 21.60 22.72 -3.73
CA ALA A 416 21.34 23.91 -2.91
C ALA A 416 19.86 24.27 -2.79
N GLY A 417 19.02 23.76 -3.67
CA GLY A 417 17.58 24.00 -3.70
C GLY A 417 16.80 23.18 -2.68
N ASN A 418 15.54 23.57 -2.52
CA ASN A 418 14.57 22.81 -1.74
C ASN A 418 14.25 21.48 -2.46
N TRP A 419 13.97 20.45 -1.67
CA TRP A 419 13.38 19.22 -2.17
C TRP A 419 11.97 19.51 -2.71
N THR A 420 11.72 19.05 -3.92
CA THR A 420 10.42 19.16 -4.58
C THR A 420 10.21 17.94 -5.48
N LEU A 421 9.00 17.73 -5.99
CA LEU A 421 8.74 16.70 -6.98
C LEU A 421 9.46 17.05 -8.28
N THR A 422 10.17 16.09 -8.85
CA THR A 422 10.95 16.20 -10.08
C THR A 422 10.60 15.07 -11.03
N VAL A 423 10.84 15.27 -12.32
CA VAL A 423 10.94 14.13 -13.24
C VAL A 423 12.31 13.46 -13.03
N PRO A 424 12.43 12.11 -13.08
CA PRO A 424 13.69 11.44 -12.84
C PRO A 424 14.81 11.89 -13.80
N THR A 425 15.94 12.33 -13.26
CA THR A 425 17.08 12.88 -14.02
C THR A 425 18.44 12.27 -13.65
N PRO A 426 18.58 10.92 -13.66
CA PRO A 426 19.81 10.27 -13.21
C PRO A 426 21.03 10.74 -14.02
N GLY A 427 22.03 11.26 -13.30
CA GLY A 427 23.28 11.80 -13.82
C GLY A 427 23.17 13.19 -14.45
N ALA A 428 22.08 13.93 -14.21
CA ALA A 428 21.78 15.19 -14.88
C ALA A 428 21.26 16.29 -13.93
N LEU A 429 20.90 17.45 -14.50
CA LEU A 429 20.29 18.54 -13.73
C LEU A 429 18.84 18.19 -13.39
N ASN A 430 18.46 18.38 -12.13
CA ASN A 430 17.10 18.13 -11.67
C ASN A 430 16.13 19.09 -12.34
N ASN A 431 14.96 18.57 -12.70
CA ASN A 431 13.90 19.33 -13.33
C ASN A 431 12.59 19.17 -12.55
N ALA A 432 12.07 20.26 -11.99
CA ALA A 432 10.83 20.26 -11.22
C ALA A 432 9.65 19.76 -12.07
N ALA A 433 8.86 18.86 -11.50
CA ALA A 433 7.61 18.42 -12.09
C ALA A 433 6.54 19.51 -11.94
N GLY A 434 5.63 19.61 -12.91
CA GLY A 434 4.46 20.48 -12.78
C GLY A 434 3.47 19.88 -11.78
N LEU A 435 2.97 20.70 -10.85
CA LEU A 435 1.99 20.28 -9.85
C LEU A 435 0.60 20.85 -10.14
N GLY A 436 -0.42 20.01 -9.98
CA GLY A 436 -1.83 20.39 -9.95
C GLY A 436 -2.23 21.06 -8.63
N GLY A 437 -3.40 21.70 -8.62
CA GLY A 437 -3.96 22.34 -7.43
C GLY A 437 -4.78 21.37 -6.57
N PHE A 438 -4.83 21.61 -5.25
CA PHE A 438 -5.53 20.75 -4.31
C PHE A 438 -7.04 20.58 -4.58
N GLY A 439 -7.67 21.50 -5.32
CA GLY A 439 -9.10 21.41 -5.67
C GLY A 439 -9.47 20.21 -6.54
N ALA A 440 -8.50 19.49 -7.10
CA ALA A 440 -8.70 18.26 -7.85
C ALA A 440 -8.76 17.00 -6.97
N LEU A 441 -8.42 17.11 -5.68
CA LEU A 441 -8.44 15.99 -4.74
C LEU A 441 -9.87 15.67 -4.30
N LYS A 442 -10.20 14.39 -4.25
CA LYS A 442 -11.50 13.84 -3.84
C LYS A 442 -11.32 12.70 -2.86
N ILE A 443 -12.18 12.59 -1.85
CA ILE A 443 -12.40 11.29 -1.21
C ILE A 443 -13.09 10.41 -2.26
N ASN A 444 -12.61 9.18 -2.47
CA ASN A 444 -13.07 8.35 -3.60
C ASN A 444 -13.69 7.02 -3.18
N GLU A 445 -13.07 6.29 -2.25
CA GLU A 445 -13.58 5.02 -1.75
C GLU A 445 -13.27 4.88 -0.25
N TRP A 446 -14.09 4.18 0.52
CA TRP A 446 -13.87 3.94 1.96
C TRP A 446 -14.52 2.64 2.44
N MET A 447 -13.95 2.07 3.50
CA MET A 447 -14.45 0.86 4.17
C MET A 447 -14.12 0.94 5.68
N ALA A 448 -15.16 1.10 6.50
CA ALA A 448 -15.06 1.21 7.97
C ALA A 448 -15.42 -0.08 8.72
N ASP A 449 -15.57 -1.20 7.99
CA ASP A 449 -15.81 -2.54 8.56
C ASP A 449 -15.23 -3.60 7.60
N PRO A 450 -13.91 -3.61 7.35
CA PRO A 450 -13.31 -4.59 6.48
C PRO A 450 -13.43 -6.01 7.04
N ALA A 451 -13.58 -7.01 6.16
CA ALA A 451 -13.61 -8.41 6.58
C ALA A 451 -12.27 -8.87 7.17
N ASN A 452 -11.16 -8.29 6.70
CA ASN A 452 -9.80 -8.51 7.17
C ASN A 452 -9.02 -7.19 7.10
N GLY A 453 -8.10 -6.94 8.05
CA GLY A 453 -7.30 -5.71 8.10
C GLY A 453 -7.99 -4.56 8.86
N GLY A 454 -7.36 -3.38 8.83
CA GLY A 454 -7.88 -2.15 9.43
C GLY A 454 -8.72 -1.32 8.46
N ASP A 455 -9.49 -0.39 9.02
CA ASP A 455 -10.32 0.55 8.25
C ASP A 455 -9.48 1.37 7.28
N TRP A 456 -10.08 1.82 6.20
CA TRP A 456 -9.37 2.64 5.21
C TRP A 456 -10.29 3.56 4.43
N PHE A 457 -9.70 4.59 3.84
CA PHE A 457 -10.32 5.44 2.84
C PHE A 457 -9.29 5.84 1.79
N GLU A 458 -9.76 6.35 0.66
CA GLU A 458 -8.93 6.66 -0.49
C GLU A 458 -9.11 8.12 -0.92
N VAL A 459 -7.99 8.73 -1.29
CA VAL A 459 -7.94 10.02 -1.96
C VAL A 459 -7.62 9.81 -3.44
N TYR A 460 -8.39 10.45 -4.32
CA TYR A 460 -8.22 10.46 -5.77
C TYR A 460 -7.82 11.85 -6.28
N ASN A 461 -6.87 11.90 -7.21
CA ASN A 461 -6.48 13.09 -7.96
C ASN A 461 -7.13 13.11 -9.35
N SER A 462 -8.11 14.01 -9.55
CA SER A 462 -8.78 14.18 -10.84
C SER A 462 -8.02 15.06 -11.85
N ALA A 463 -6.85 15.59 -11.50
CA ALA A 463 -6.05 16.42 -12.39
C ALA A 463 -5.10 15.60 -13.30
N ASP A 464 -4.74 16.19 -14.45
CA ASP A 464 -3.73 15.64 -15.36
C ASP A 464 -2.28 15.84 -14.86
N GLN A 465 -2.09 16.43 -13.68
CA GLN A 465 -0.79 16.68 -13.05
C GLN A 465 -0.78 16.13 -11.63
N PRO A 466 0.37 15.64 -11.13
CA PRO A 466 0.51 15.20 -9.74
C PRO A 466 0.22 16.33 -8.77
N VAL A 467 -0.26 16.01 -7.57
CA VAL A 467 -0.61 17.00 -6.54
C VAL A 467 0.22 16.78 -5.30
N ALA A 468 0.73 17.87 -4.71
CA ALA A 468 1.39 17.79 -3.41
C ALA A 468 0.36 17.53 -2.30
N LEU A 469 0.58 16.51 -1.50
CA LEU A 469 -0.24 16.19 -0.33
C LEU A 469 0.38 16.71 0.98
N GLY A 470 1.71 16.92 1.01
CA GLY A 470 2.40 17.34 2.22
C GLY A 470 1.84 18.64 2.81
N GLY A 471 1.53 18.62 4.11
CA GLY A 471 0.95 19.74 4.85
C GLY A 471 -0.58 19.87 4.75
N LEU A 472 -1.26 19.03 3.97
CA LEU A 472 -2.73 18.88 4.06
C LEU A 472 -3.11 18.14 5.34
N PHE A 473 -4.38 18.22 5.72
CA PHE A 473 -4.93 17.51 6.88
C PHE A 473 -6.07 16.59 6.46
N LEU A 474 -6.10 15.40 7.07
CA LEU A 474 -7.19 14.42 6.98
C LEU A 474 -7.95 14.39 8.30
N THR A 475 -9.25 14.08 8.25
CA THR A 475 -10.09 14.01 9.46
C THR A 475 -11.29 13.07 9.30
N ASP A 476 -11.72 12.42 10.39
CA ASP A 476 -13.01 11.72 10.52
C ASP A 476 -14.14 12.62 11.09
N ASN A 477 -13.80 13.85 11.47
CA ASN A 477 -14.68 14.83 12.08
C ASN A 477 -14.49 16.19 11.42
N LEU A 478 -15.40 16.57 10.52
CA LEU A 478 -15.31 17.82 9.75
C LEU A 478 -15.23 19.12 10.60
N THR A 479 -15.43 19.06 11.92
CA THR A 479 -15.19 20.19 12.83
C THR A 479 -13.73 20.31 13.30
N ASP A 480 -12.97 19.21 13.28
CA ASP A 480 -11.53 19.17 13.56
C ASP A 480 -10.74 19.23 12.25
N LYS A 481 -10.32 20.43 11.88
CA LYS A 481 -9.75 20.71 10.56
C LYS A 481 -8.28 20.35 10.42
N THR A 482 -7.64 19.94 11.52
CA THR A 482 -6.19 19.73 11.60
C THR A 482 -5.82 18.40 12.26
N GLN A 483 -6.75 17.44 12.26
CA GLN A 483 -6.66 16.21 13.05
C GLN A 483 -5.46 15.32 12.69
N SER A 484 -5.25 15.05 11.40
CA SER A 484 -4.18 14.18 10.92
C SER A 484 -3.40 14.85 9.78
N PRO A 485 -2.25 15.48 10.05
CA PRO A 485 -1.41 16.08 9.00
C PRO A 485 -0.77 15.03 8.10
N ILE A 486 -0.67 15.31 6.80
CA ILE A 486 0.07 14.49 5.85
C ILE A 486 1.55 14.93 5.85
N PRO A 487 2.53 14.00 6.01
CA PRO A 487 3.95 14.33 6.09
C PRO A 487 4.47 15.13 4.88
N PRO A 488 5.47 16.01 5.06
CA PRO A 488 6.11 16.74 3.96
C PRO A 488 6.64 15.83 2.85
N LEU A 489 6.79 16.39 1.65
CA LEU A 489 7.22 15.65 0.44
C LEU A 489 6.34 14.42 0.11
N SER A 490 5.07 14.47 0.51
CA SER A 490 4.05 13.53 0.04
C SER A 490 3.39 14.04 -1.23
N PHE A 491 3.18 13.16 -2.20
CA PHE A 491 2.59 13.46 -3.50
C PHE A 491 1.62 12.35 -3.93
N ILE A 492 0.62 12.71 -4.71
CA ILE A 492 -0.25 11.78 -5.42
C ILE A 492 -0.04 11.95 -6.92
N GLY A 493 0.02 10.83 -7.63
CA GLY A 493 0.30 10.77 -9.05
C GLY A 493 -0.92 11.09 -9.92
N VAL A 494 -0.93 10.50 -11.11
CA VAL A 494 -1.96 10.67 -12.15
C VAL A 494 -2.30 9.32 -12.77
N ARG A 495 -3.43 9.24 -13.49
CA ARG A 495 -3.90 8.00 -14.17
C ARG A 495 -4.05 6.83 -13.19
N ALA A 496 -3.46 5.65 -13.41
CA ALA A 496 -3.57 4.55 -12.44
C ALA A 496 -2.92 4.91 -11.10
N ASN A 497 -1.92 5.78 -11.11
CA ASN A 497 -1.25 6.27 -9.90
C ASN A 497 -1.94 7.51 -9.28
N ALA A 498 -3.19 7.81 -9.66
CA ALA A 498 -3.96 8.95 -9.14
C ALA A 498 -4.68 8.66 -7.81
N PHE A 499 -4.44 7.51 -7.19
CA PHE A 499 -5.19 7.01 -6.04
C PHE A 499 -4.22 6.71 -4.89
N VAL A 500 -4.58 7.13 -3.67
CA VAL A 500 -3.82 6.85 -2.46
C VAL A 500 -4.80 6.35 -1.41
N ARG A 501 -4.61 5.10 -0.99
CA ARG A 501 -5.27 4.51 0.18
C ARG A 501 -4.59 5.01 1.45
N PHE A 502 -5.38 5.52 2.39
CA PHE A 502 -5.00 5.76 3.78
C PHE A 502 -5.59 4.69 4.69
N THR A 503 -4.77 4.16 5.60
CA THR A 503 -5.19 3.25 6.67
C THR A 503 -5.61 4.07 7.89
N ALA A 504 -6.85 3.86 8.34
CA ALA A 504 -7.43 4.52 9.50
C ALA A 504 -7.37 3.61 10.73
N ASP A 505 -6.20 3.54 11.35
CA ASP A 505 -5.93 2.69 12.51
C ASP A 505 -5.49 3.47 13.77
N GLY A 506 -5.22 4.77 13.64
CA GLY A 506 -4.69 5.59 14.73
C GLY A 506 -3.18 5.47 14.94
N ASP A 507 -2.45 4.80 14.04
CA ASP A 507 -1.00 4.54 14.18
C ASP A 507 -0.19 5.18 13.04
N VAL A 508 0.05 6.49 13.16
CA VAL A 508 0.93 7.23 12.23
C VAL A 508 2.39 6.78 12.26
N GLY A 509 2.78 5.92 13.22
CA GLY A 509 4.11 5.33 13.28
C GLY A 509 4.33 4.21 12.26
N ALA A 510 3.25 3.65 11.69
CA ALA A 510 3.31 2.54 10.74
C ALA A 510 3.65 2.97 9.30
N GLY A 511 3.37 4.22 8.90
CA GLY A 511 3.67 4.75 7.57
C GLY A 511 3.02 6.10 7.28
N ALA A 512 3.43 6.79 6.21
CA ALA A 512 2.84 8.11 5.86
C ALA A 512 1.41 8.00 5.29
N ASP A 513 0.95 6.79 4.97
CA ASP A 513 -0.43 6.47 4.61
C ASP A 513 -1.30 6.07 5.81
N HIS A 514 -0.80 6.19 7.05
CA HIS A 514 -1.60 5.96 8.26
C HIS A 514 -2.09 7.28 8.88
N VAL A 515 -3.29 7.27 9.46
CA VAL A 515 -3.90 8.47 10.08
C VAL A 515 -4.13 8.31 11.58
N THR A 516 -4.28 9.43 12.29
CA THR A 516 -4.44 9.49 13.75
C THR A 516 -5.80 9.02 14.28
N PHE A 517 -6.67 8.50 13.43
CA PHE A 517 -8.05 8.11 13.75
C PHE A 517 -8.43 6.76 13.14
N ASN A 518 -9.51 6.17 13.66
CA ASN A 518 -10.15 4.97 13.13
C ASN A 518 -11.51 5.35 12.56
N LEU A 519 -12.07 4.52 11.66
CA LEU A 519 -13.42 4.76 11.16
C LEU A 519 -14.51 4.07 12.00
N LYS A 520 -15.72 4.61 11.99
CA LYS A 520 -16.89 4.05 12.70
C LYS A 520 -17.79 3.33 11.72
N LYS A 521 -17.91 2.02 11.86
CA LYS A 521 -18.90 1.21 11.11
C LYS A 521 -20.36 1.66 11.24
N SER A 522 -20.71 2.46 12.25
CA SER A 522 -22.05 3.05 12.41
C SER A 522 -22.30 4.25 11.49
N GLY A 523 -21.27 4.77 10.84
CA GLY A 523 -21.30 5.99 10.02
C GLY A 523 -20.70 7.20 10.73
N GLU A 524 -20.07 8.07 9.94
CA GLU A 524 -19.44 9.35 10.31
C GLU A 524 -19.02 10.14 9.05
N ALA A 525 -17.95 10.95 9.10
CA ALA A 525 -17.43 11.68 7.96
C ALA A 525 -15.96 11.35 7.68
N VAL A 526 -15.47 11.66 6.48
CA VAL A 526 -14.04 11.78 6.16
C VAL A 526 -13.84 13.05 5.35
N GLY A 527 -12.77 13.82 5.60
CA GLY A 527 -12.50 15.05 4.87
C GLY A 527 -11.02 15.39 4.70
N ILE A 528 -10.76 16.22 3.70
CA ILE A 528 -9.43 16.77 3.35
C ILE A 528 -9.47 18.29 3.55
N TYR A 529 -8.52 18.81 4.31
CA TYR A 529 -8.36 20.25 4.56
C TYR A 529 -7.02 20.76 4.05
N SER A 530 -7.04 21.95 3.47
CA SER A 530 -5.83 22.70 3.11
C SER A 530 -5.08 23.18 4.36
N PRO A 531 -3.80 23.62 4.24
CA PRO A 531 -3.04 24.15 5.38
C PRO A 531 -3.67 25.40 6.01
N ALA A 532 -4.52 26.11 5.24
CA ALA A 532 -5.29 27.25 5.71
C ALA A 532 -6.64 26.86 6.36
N ALA A 533 -6.85 25.58 6.68
CA ALA A 533 -8.07 25.02 7.26
C ALA A 533 -9.34 25.27 6.42
N VAL A 534 -9.19 25.32 5.10
CA VAL A 534 -10.31 25.33 4.13
C VAL A 534 -10.56 23.91 3.65
N LEU A 535 -11.83 23.46 3.70
CA LEU A 535 -12.26 22.14 3.23
C LEU A 535 -12.03 22.04 1.72
N ILE A 536 -11.29 21.01 1.29
CA ILE A 536 -11.03 20.68 -0.11
C ILE A 536 -12.14 19.75 -0.61
N ASP A 537 -12.37 18.65 0.11
CA ASP A 537 -13.39 17.65 -0.19
C ASP A 537 -13.73 16.85 1.07
N GLY A 538 -14.89 16.19 1.09
CA GLY A 538 -15.28 15.32 2.18
C GLY A 538 -16.62 14.65 1.95
N VAL A 539 -16.81 13.53 2.64
CA VAL A 539 -17.99 12.68 2.56
C VAL A 539 -18.55 12.41 3.96
N VAL A 540 -19.88 12.26 4.05
CA VAL A 540 -20.57 11.78 5.25
C VAL A 540 -21.26 10.48 4.87
N PHE A 541 -20.97 9.40 5.60
CA PHE A 541 -21.46 8.05 5.30
C PHE A 541 -22.22 7.45 6.48
N GLY A 542 -23.10 6.49 6.16
CA GLY A 542 -23.93 5.78 7.14
C GLY A 542 -23.33 4.43 7.56
N PRO A 543 -24.12 3.56 8.20
CA PRO A 543 -23.68 2.24 8.61
C PRO A 543 -23.08 1.42 7.45
N GLN A 544 -21.92 0.79 7.68
CA GLN A 544 -21.22 -0.06 6.72
C GLN A 544 -21.57 -1.54 6.90
N GLN A 545 -21.43 -2.31 5.82
CA GLN A 545 -21.52 -3.77 5.85
C GLN A 545 -20.12 -4.38 5.84
N THR A 546 -19.93 -5.46 6.58
CA THR A 546 -18.63 -6.13 6.68
C THR A 546 -18.12 -6.54 5.30
N GLY A 547 -16.92 -6.08 4.93
CA GLY A 547 -16.26 -6.41 3.66
C GLY A 547 -16.84 -5.72 2.42
N VAL A 548 -17.69 -4.71 2.57
CA VAL A 548 -18.27 -3.94 1.45
C VAL A 548 -17.82 -2.49 1.55
N SER A 549 -17.09 -2.00 0.55
CA SER A 549 -16.70 -0.58 0.48
C SER A 549 -17.83 0.26 -0.11
N GLN A 550 -17.76 1.56 0.11
CA GLN A 550 -18.54 2.57 -0.58
C GLN A 550 -17.62 3.56 -1.25
N GLY A 551 -18.05 4.14 -2.37
CA GLY A 551 -17.25 5.12 -3.07
C GLY A 551 -17.98 5.80 -4.21
N HIS A 552 -17.32 6.82 -4.76
CA HIS A 552 -17.79 7.63 -5.86
C HIS A 552 -17.68 6.87 -7.19
N PHE A 553 -18.78 6.78 -7.94
CA PHE A 553 -18.85 5.99 -9.17
C PHE A 553 -19.59 6.72 -10.31
N PRO A 554 -18.90 7.04 -11.43
CA PRO A 554 -17.45 6.94 -11.64
C PRO A 554 -16.62 7.77 -10.64
N ASP A 555 -15.30 7.54 -10.60
CA ASP A 555 -14.38 8.19 -9.66
C ASP A 555 -14.58 9.71 -9.57
N GLY A 556 -14.58 10.24 -8.34
CA GLY A 556 -14.74 11.66 -8.05
C GLY A 556 -16.11 12.29 -8.40
N THR A 557 -17.07 11.53 -8.94
CA THR A 557 -18.44 12.03 -9.20
C THR A 557 -19.29 12.01 -7.93
N ALA A 558 -20.35 12.82 -7.82
CA ALA A 558 -21.18 12.83 -6.59
C ALA A 558 -22.00 11.55 -6.31
N ASN A 559 -22.03 10.59 -7.25
CA ASN A 559 -22.81 9.37 -7.10
C ASN A 559 -22.06 8.33 -6.25
N VAL A 560 -22.60 7.98 -5.08
CA VAL A 560 -21.98 6.99 -4.17
C VAL A 560 -22.67 5.64 -4.35
N VAL A 561 -21.88 4.58 -4.53
CA VAL A 561 -22.35 3.19 -4.65
C VAL A 561 -21.60 2.28 -3.68
N SER A 562 -22.11 1.05 -3.50
CA SER A 562 -21.43 0.01 -2.72
C SER A 562 -20.73 -1.00 -3.62
N PHE A 563 -19.49 -1.35 -3.29
CA PHE A 563 -18.67 -2.33 -4.02
C PHE A 563 -18.51 -3.60 -3.19
N ALA A 564 -19.45 -4.54 -3.35
CA ALA A 564 -19.43 -5.79 -2.59
C ALA A 564 -18.43 -6.83 -3.14
N GLN A 565 -17.97 -6.65 -4.39
CA GLN A 565 -17.08 -7.60 -5.08
C GLN A 565 -15.83 -6.92 -5.66
N THR A 566 -15.83 -5.60 -5.73
CA THR A 566 -14.85 -4.82 -6.49
C THR A 566 -14.30 -3.66 -5.67
N ALA A 567 -14.11 -3.87 -4.36
CA ALA A 567 -13.35 -2.93 -3.55
C ALA A 567 -11.98 -2.71 -4.21
N SER A 568 -11.59 -1.47 -4.43
CA SER A 568 -10.46 -1.08 -5.27
C SER A 568 -9.47 -0.16 -4.55
N PRO A 569 -8.98 -0.54 -3.34
CA PRO A 569 -8.07 0.32 -2.60
C PRO A 569 -6.78 0.60 -3.37
N GLY A 570 -6.49 1.88 -3.61
CA GLY A 570 -5.35 2.35 -4.38
C GLY A 570 -5.57 2.35 -5.90
N GLU A 571 -6.80 2.16 -6.38
CA GLU A 571 -7.13 1.95 -7.79
C GLU A 571 -8.46 2.62 -8.17
N SER A 572 -8.74 2.73 -9.46
CA SER A 572 -10.01 3.28 -9.96
C SER A 572 -11.22 2.41 -9.63
N ASN A 573 -12.26 3.01 -9.06
CA ASN A 573 -13.53 2.34 -8.76
C ASN A 573 -14.15 1.76 -10.03
N TYR A 574 -14.61 0.51 -9.94
CA TYR A 574 -15.34 -0.13 -11.03
C TYR A 574 -16.45 -1.06 -10.53
N LEU A 575 -17.43 -1.29 -11.39
CA LEU A 575 -18.42 -2.34 -11.21
C LEU A 575 -18.26 -3.39 -12.31
N PRO A 576 -18.46 -4.68 -12.01
CA PRO A 576 -18.33 -5.72 -13.01
C PRO A 576 -19.43 -5.59 -14.07
N LEU A 577 -19.10 -5.86 -15.32
CA LEU A 577 -20.09 -6.05 -16.38
C LEU A 577 -20.92 -7.31 -16.07
N SER A 578 -22.24 -7.17 -16.00
CA SER A 578 -23.15 -8.28 -15.74
C SER A 578 -23.51 -9.09 -16.98
N ASN A 579 -23.16 -8.59 -18.16
CA ASN A 579 -23.64 -9.09 -19.45
C ASN A 579 -22.51 -9.43 -20.44
N VAL A 580 -21.25 -9.14 -20.12
CA VAL A 580 -20.08 -9.58 -20.90
C VAL A 580 -18.93 -9.84 -19.94
N VAL A 581 -18.23 -10.95 -20.11
CA VAL A 581 -17.05 -11.33 -19.30
C VAL A 581 -15.85 -11.60 -20.21
N VAL A 582 -14.63 -11.49 -19.68
CA VAL A 582 -13.43 -12.01 -20.34
C VAL A 582 -13.46 -13.53 -20.22
N ASN A 583 -13.58 -14.24 -21.35
CA ASN A 583 -13.73 -15.70 -21.36
C ASN A 583 -12.38 -16.42 -21.41
N GLU A 584 -11.51 -16.03 -22.35
CA GLU A 584 -10.23 -16.68 -22.60
C GLU A 584 -9.18 -15.66 -23.12
N VAL A 585 -7.90 -15.84 -22.78
CA VAL A 585 -6.77 -15.04 -23.26
C VAL A 585 -5.60 -15.94 -23.67
N LEU A 586 -4.98 -15.65 -24.80
CA LEU A 586 -3.76 -16.27 -25.30
C LEU A 586 -2.71 -15.19 -25.52
N SER A 587 -1.57 -15.28 -24.81
CA SER A 587 -0.53 -14.24 -24.74
C SER A 587 0.88 -14.70 -25.12
N HIS A 588 1.11 -16.01 -25.23
CA HIS A 588 2.39 -16.58 -25.66
C HIS A 588 2.18 -17.43 -26.90
N THR A 589 2.62 -16.91 -28.05
CA THR A 589 2.30 -17.52 -29.34
C THR A 589 3.50 -17.55 -30.28
N ASP A 590 3.59 -18.64 -31.03
CA ASP A 590 4.42 -18.76 -32.23
C ASP A 590 3.51 -19.01 -33.45
N PRO A 591 3.90 -18.57 -34.66
CA PRO A 591 3.18 -18.89 -35.87
C PRO A 591 2.92 -20.41 -35.98
N PRO A 592 1.68 -20.85 -36.28
CA PRO A 592 0.58 -20.08 -36.85
C PRO A 592 -0.41 -19.45 -35.85
N LEU A 593 -0.08 -19.37 -34.56
CA LEU A 593 -0.86 -18.63 -33.56
C LEU A 593 -0.43 -17.16 -33.50
N GLU A 594 -1.30 -16.31 -32.94
CA GLU A 594 -1.03 -14.93 -32.54
C GLU A 594 -1.83 -14.64 -31.25
N ASP A 595 -1.54 -13.55 -30.56
CA ASP A 595 -2.27 -13.20 -29.34
C ASP A 595 -3.78 -13.05 -29.59
N ALA A 596 -4.59 -13.45 -28.63
CA ALA A 596 -6.03 -13.39 -28.75
C ALA A 596 -6.72 -13.18 -27.40
N VAL A 597 -7.87 -12.51 -27.44
CA VAL A 597 -8.79 -12.37 -26.32
C VAL A 597 -10.21 -12.68 -26.77
N GLU A 598 -10.92 -13.44 -25.94
CA GLU A 598 -12.29 -13.82 -26.17
C GLU A 598 -13.20 -13.25 -25.08
N PHE A 599 -14.34 -12.71 -25.49
CA PHE A 599 -15.40 -12.26 -24.59
C PHE A 599 -16.65 -13.12 -24.76
N TYR A 600 -17.33 -13.40 -23.64
CA TYR A 600 -18.57 -14.17 -23.60
C TYR A 600 -19.72 -13.33 -23.07
N ASN A 601 -20.90 -13.42 -23.70
CA ASN A 601 -22.13 -12.83 -23.20
C ASN A 601 -22.98 -13.89 -22.47
N PRO A 602 -22.93 -13.96 -21.12
CA PRO A 602 -23.74 -14.90 -20.35
C PRO A 602 -25.23 -14.53 -20.27
N SER A 603 -25.63 -13.36 -20.76
CA SER A 603 -26.99 -12.85 -20.59
C SER A 603 -27.96 -13.46 -21.61
N GLY A 604 -29.26 -13.36 -21.31
CA GLY A 604 -30.33 -13.81 -22.21
C GLY A 604 -30.67 -12.85 -23.36
N SER A 605 -29.86 -11.81 -23.59
CA SER A 605 -30.08 -10.79 -24.61
C SER A 605 -28.80 -10.41 -25.34
N ASP A 606 -28.92 -9.98 -26.60
CA ASP A 606 -27.80 -9.46 -27.37
C ASP A 606 -27.20 -8.20 -26.73
N VAL A 607 -25.86 -8.11 -26.69
CA VAL A 607 -25.14 -6.96 -26.13
C VAL A 607 -24.34 -6.29 -27.24
N ASN A 608 -24.60 -5.00 -27.45
CA ASN A 608 -23.79 -4.16 -28.33
C ASN A 608 -22.58 -3.63 -27.56
N ILE A 609 -21.40 -4.14 -27.92
CA ILE A 609 -20.10 -3.70 -27.38
C ILE A 609 -19.40 -2.71 -28.31
N GLY A 610 -20.02 -2.33 -29.43
CA GLY A 610 -19.48 -1.35 -30.35
C GLY A 610 -19.25 0.00 -29.66
N GLY A 611 -18.02 0.50 -29.78
CA GLY A 611 -17.56 1.72 -29.13
C GLY A 611 -16.90 1.54 -27.77
N TRP A 612 -17.00 0.35 -27.15
CA TRP A 612 -16.29 0.02 -25.90
C TRP A 612 -14.79 -0.17 -26.17
N TYR A 613 -13.99 -0.29 -25.11
CA TYR A 613 -12.54 -0.34 -25.23
C TYR A 613 -11.94 -1.61 -24.60
N VAL A 614 -10.92 -2.17 -25.26
CA VAL A 614 -10.06 -3.22 -24.73
C VAL A 614 -8.69 -2.62 -24.39
N SER A 615 -8.15 -2.96 -23.23
CA SER A 615 -6.81 -2.55 -22.79
C SER A 615 -6.13 -3.62 -21.96
N THR A 616 -4.81 -3.50 -21.81
CA THR A 616 -3.97 -4.25 -20.89
C THR A 616 -3.60 -3.50 -19.62
N THR A 617 -3.96 -2.22 -19.51
CA THR A 617 -3.52 -1.38 -18.40
C THR A 617 -4.65 -0.48 -17.90
N PRO A 618 -4.73 -0.28 -16.56
CA PRO A 618 -5.64 0.70 -15.98
C PRO A 618 -5.21 2.16 -16.27
N ASP A 619 -3.95 2.42 -16.65
CA ASP A 619 -3.46 3.76 -16.98
C ASP A 619 -4.09 4.36 -18.23
N ASP A 620 -4.44 3.49 -19.18
CA ASP A 620 -5.10 3.84 -20.42
C ASP A 620 -6.12 2.76 -20.77
N LEU A 621 -7.32 2.90 -20.24
CA LEU A 621 -8.43 2.01 -20.55
C LEU A 621 -8.98 2.19 -21.98
N LYS A 622 -8.45 3.14 -22.78
CA LYS A 622 -8.96 3.48 -24.12
C LYS A 622 -8.03 3.06 -25.26
N LYS A 623 -7.18 2.05 -25.07
CA LYS A 623 -6.22 1.59 -26.09
C LYS A 623 -6.87 1.13 -27.41
N TYR A 624 -7.65 0.05 -27.39
CA TYR A 624 -8.35 -0.48 -28.58
C TYR A 624 -9.84 -0.23 -28.52
N ARG A 625 -10.38 0.58 -29.45
CA ARG A 625 -11.82 0.85 -29.55
C ARG A 625 -12.50 -0.19 -30.44
N VAL A 626 -13.45 -0.93 -29.87
CA VAL A 626 -14.27 -1.89 -30.61
C VAL A 626 -15.10 -1.16 -31.67
N SER A 627 -15.14 -1.71 -32.88
CA SER A 627 -15.87 -1.12 -34.02
C SER A 627 -17.36 -0.97 -33.71
N ASP A 628 -17.95 0.15 -34.12
CA ASP A 628 -19.37 0.44 -33.89
C ASP A 628 -20.27 -0.65 -34.47
N GLY A 629 -21.35 -1.00 -33.74
CA GLY A 629 -22.29 -2.03 -34.14
C GLY A 629 -21.83 -3.47 -33.90
N THR A 630 -20.68 -3.68 -33.25
CA THR A 630 -20.26 -5.02 -32.82
C THR A 630 -21.20 -5.56 -31.74
N ILE A 631 -21.92 -6.65 -32.05
CA ILE A 631 -22.86 -7.29 -31.14
C ILE A 631 -22.33 -8.67 -30.75
N ILE A 632 -22.42 -9.01 -29.47
CA ILE A 632 -22.30 -10.38 -28.96
C ILE A 632 -23.71 -10.88 -28.65
N SER A 633 -24.20 -11.87 -29.40
CA SER A 633 -25.53 -12.44 -29.16
C SER A 633 -25.63 -13.12 -27.79
N ALA A 634 -26.84 -13.29 -27.28
CA ALA A 634 -27.10 -14.02 -26.03
C ALA A 634 -26.44 -15.42 -26.04
N GLY A 635 -25.60 -15.72 -25.04
CA GLY A 635 -24.88 -17.00 -24.94
C GLY A 635 -23.80 -17.21 -26.01
N ALA A 636 -23.39 -16.17 -26.72
CA ALA A 636 -22.37 -16.24 -27.76
C ALA A 636 -21.02 -15.65 -27.32
N PHE A 637 -19.99 -15.93 -28.12
CA PHE A 637 -18.61 -15.50 -27.91
C PHE A 637 -18.18 -14.49 -28.98
N LYS A 638 -17.13 -13.72 -28.68
CA LYS A 638 -16.49 -12.83 -29.63
C LYS A 638 -14.99 -12.80 -29.39
N VAL A 639 -14.24 -13.17 -30.42
CA VAL A 639 -12.78 -13.18 -30.40
C VAL A 639 -12.23 -11.93 -31.07
N PHE A 640 -11.18 -11.38 -30.47
CA PHE A 640 -10.32 -10.35 -31.03
C PHE A 640 -8.89 -10.90 -31.08
N TYR A 641 -8.26 -10.80 -32.25
CA TYR A 641 -6.90 -11.26 -32.47
C TYR A 641 -5.93 -10.08 -32.54
N GLU A 642 -4.66 -10.35 -32.29
CA GLU A 642 -3.59 -9.35 -32.14
C GLU A 642 -3.58 -8.31 -33.25
N TYR A 643 -3.70 -8.72 -34.52
CA TYR A 643 -3.68 -7.76 -35.63
C TYR A 643 -4.74 -6.65 -35.54
N GLN A 644 -5.81 -6.84 -34.76
CA GLN A 644 -6.87 -5.86 -34.54
C GLN A 644 -6.47 -4.81 -33.50
N PHE A 645 -5.84 -5.25 -32.39
CA PHE A 645 -5.49 -4.38 -31.27
C PHE A 645 -4.01 -3.99 -31.22
N ASN A 646 -3.18 -4.55 -32.11
CA ASN A 646 -1.81 -4.17 -32.42
C ASN A 646 -1.64 -3.74 -33.90
N PRO A 647 -2.48 -2.82 -34.44
CA PRO A 647 -2.43 -2.50 -35.86
C PRO A 647 -1.21 -1.63 -36.21
N THR A 648 -0.60 -1.89 -37.36
CA THR A 648 0.50 -1.06 -37.90
C THR A 648 0.03 0.33 -38.40
N SER A 649 -1.28 0.52 -38.56
CA SER A 649 -1.89 1.80 -38.93
C SER A 649 -3.33 1.89 -38.41
N GLY A 650 -3.70 3.00 -37.75
CA GLY A 650 -5.06 3.21 -37.28
C GLY A 650 -5.15 4.27 -36.17
N PRO A 651 -6.36 4.61 -35.70
CA PRO A 651 -6.59 5.56 -34.61
C PRO A 651 -6.43 4.97 -33.20
N SER A 652 -6.19 3.66 -33.07
CA SER A 652 -6.04 2.97 -31.78
C SER A 652 -4.60 2.99 -31.27
N VAL A 653 -4.42 2.95 -29.95
CA VAL A 653 -3.10 2.78 -29.32
C VAL A 653 -2.79 1.28 -29.35
N PRO A 654 -1.79 0.82 -30.13
CA PRO A 654 -1.49 -0.59 -30.25
C PRO A 654 -0.96 -1.17 -28.93
N PHE A 655 -1.25 -2.44 -28.65
CA PHE A 655 -0.65 -3.20 -27.55
C PHE A 655 -0.54 -4.69 -27.87
N THR A 656 0.30 -5.40 -27.11
CA THR A 656 0.39 -6.87 -27.06
C THR A 656 0.20 -7.33 -25.62
N PHE A 657 -0.04 -8.62 -25.38
CA PHE A 657 -0.04 -9.16 -24.02
C PHE A 657 1.38 -9.53 -23.59
N ASN A 658 1.71 -9.33 -22.32
CA ASN A 658 2.99 -9.76 -21.78
C ASN A 658 2.93 -11.22 -21.30
N SER A 659 3.41 -12.16 -22.11
CA SER A 659 3.48 -13.58 -21.74
C SER A 659 4.58 -13.94 -20.75
N ALA A 660 5.65 -13.14 -20.66
CA ALA A 660 6.79 -13.43 -19.80
C ALA A 660 6.49 -13.10 -18.33
N HIS A 661 5.79 -11.99 -18.09
CA HIS A 661 5.45 -11.51 -16.75
C HIS A 661 3.97 -11.73 -16.39
N GLY A 662 3.14 -12.13 -17.34
CA GLY A 662 1.69 -12.08 -17.20
C GLY A 662 1.14 -10.69 -17.52
N ASP A 663 -0.19 -10.58 -17.62
CA ASP A 663 -0.88 -9.34 -17.97
C ASP A 663 -2.32 -9.33 -17.46
N GLN A 664 -3.03 -8.26 -17.78
CA GLN A 664 -4.47 -8.11 -17.52
C GLN A 664 -5.22 -7.79 -18.81
N VAL A 665 -6.53 -8.07 -18.81
CA VAL A 665 -7.46 -7.61 -19.84
C VAL A 665 -8.55 -6.80 -19.19
N TYR A 666 -8.80 -5.61 -19.75
CA TYR A 666 -9.94 -4.78 -19.40
C TYR A 666 -10.84 -4.61 -20.61
N LEU A 667 -12.11 -5.00 -20.51
CA LEU A 667 -13.17 -4.53 -21.40
C LEU A 667 -13.96 -3.43 -20.69
N SER A 668 -13.75 -2.18 -21.09
CA SER A 668 -14.39 -1.02 -20.47
C SER A 668 -15.57 -0.52 -21.29
N GLN A 669 -16.74 -0.49 -20.66
CA GLN A 669 -17.94 0.07 -21.28
C GLN A 669 -17.81 1.58 -21.43
N SER A 670 -18.29 2.10 -22.56
CA SER A 670 -18.42 3.54 -22.80
C SER A 670 -19.82 3.92 -23.26
N ASP A 671 -20.17 5.19 -23.03
CA ASP A 671 -21.34 5.82 -23.65
C ASP A 671 -21.12 6.09 -25.15
N ALA A 672 -22.14 6.64 -25.82
CA ALA A 672 -22.07 6.98 -27.24
C ALA A 672 -21.06 8.11 -27.56
N GLY A 673 -20.66 8.90 -26.56
CA GLY A 673 -19.61 9.91 -26.67
C GLY A 673 -18.20 9.36 -26.45
N GLY A 674 -18.08 8.07 -26.08
CA GLY A 674 -16.80 7.44 -25.76
C GLY A 674 -16.31 7.73 -24.34
N ASN A 675 -17.15 8.23 -23.43
CA ASN A 675 -16.83 8.37 -22.01
C ASN A 675 -17.02 7.04 -21.31
N LEU A 676 -16.06 6.65 -20.46
CA LEU A 676 -16.13 5.39 -19.73
C LEU A 676 -17.24 5.48 -18.66
N THR A 677 -18.05 4.43 -18.53
CA THR A 677 -19.15 4.39 -17.55
C THR A 677 -18.72 3.87 -16.18
N GLY A 678 -17.49 3.37 -16.07
CA GLY A 678 -16.97 2.68 -14.89
C GLY A 678 -17.27 1.17 -14.84
N TYR A 679 -18.13 0.65 -15.73
CA TYR A 679 -18.38 -0.79 -15.81
C TYR A 679 -17.29 -1.49 -16.62
N ARG A 680 -16.71 -2.57 -16.08
CA ARG A 680 -15.59 -3.30 -16.68
C ARG A 680 -15.74 -4.81 -16.54
N ALA A 681 -15.24 -5.56 -17.52
CA ALA A 681 -14.87 -6.96 -17.32
C ALA A 681 -13.35 -7.03 -17.22
N VAL A 682 -12.84 -7.74 -16.22
CA VAL A 682 -11.40 -7.82 -15.92
C VAL A 682 -10.98 -9.28 -15.79
N ALA A 683 -9.83 -9.64 -16.35
CA ALA A 683 -9.13 -10.89 -16.07
C ALA A 683 -7.64 -10.63 -15.91
N LYS A 684 -7.00 -11.33 -14.98
CA LYS A 684 -5.55 -11.28 -14.71
C LYS A 684 -4.99 -12.68 -14.89
N PHE A 685 -3.81 -12.78 -15.49
CA PHE A 685 -3.11 -14.04 -15.69
C PHE A 685 -1.59 -13.85 -15.52
N GLY A 686 -0.91 -14.92 -15.13
CA GLY A 686 0.55 -14.93 -14.95
C GLY A 686 1.29 -15.24 -16.25
N ALA A 687 2.58 -15.58 -16.12
CA ALA A 687 3.38 -16.00 -17.26
C ALA A 687 2.77 -17.22 -17.96
N ALA A 688 2.80 -17.23 -19.29
CA ALA A 688 2.11 -18.22 -20.12
C ALA A 688 3.10 -19.19 -20.78
N ALA A 689 2.80 -20.49 -20.73
CA ALA A 689 3.51 -21.46 -21.58
C ALA A 689 3.09 -21.26 -23.04
N ASN A 690 4.02 -21.49 -23.98
CA ASN A 690 3.76 -21.28 -25.40
C ASN A 690 2.52 -22.07 -25.88
N GLY A 691 1.57 -21.35 -26.48
CA GLY A 691 0.32 -21.88 -26.98
C GLY A 691 -0.71 -22.25 -25.90
N VAL A 692 -0.42 -22.10 -24.62
CA VAL A 692 -1.39 -22.35 -23.54
C VAL A 692 -2.13 -21.07 -23.22
N SER A 693 -3.46 -21.11 -23.30
CA SER A 693 -4.35 -20.00 -22.97
C SER A 693 -4.78 -20.05 -21.51
N PHE A 694 -5.27 -18.92 -21.01
CA PHE A 694 -5.96 -18.81 -19.72
C PHE A 694 -7.43 -18.58 -19.95
N GLY A 695 -8.30 -19.19 -19.16
CA GLY A 695 -9.74 -19.07 -19.32
C GLY A 695 -10.49 -19.16 -18.00
N GLN A 696 -11.73 -18.68 -18.00
CA GLN A 696 -12.64 -18.84 -16.87
C GLN A 696 -13.00 -20.30 -16.63
N TYR A 697 -12.83 -20.75 -15.39
CA TYR A 697 -13.32 -22.02 -14.87
C TYR A 697 -14.09 -21.78 -13.57
N THR A 698 -15.20 -22.48 -13.38
CA THR A 698 -15.99 -22.41 -12.13
C THR A 698 -15.79 -23.68 -11.34
N ASN A 699 -15.22 -23.56 -10.14
CA ASN A 699 -14.96 -24.71 -9.27
C ASN A 699 -16.25 -25.19 -8.55
N SER A 700 -16.16 -26.28 -7.79
CA SER A 700 -17.34 -26.90 -7.12
C SER A 700 -18.11 -26.00 -6.16
N ILE A 701 -17.54 -24.89 -5.69
CA ILE A 701 -18.19 -23.95 -4.77
C ILE A 701 -18.77 -22.73 -5.49
N GLY A 702 -18.68 -22.70 -6.82
CA GLY A 702 -19.17 -21.61 -7.65
C GLY A 702 -18.21 -20.43 -7.78
N ALA A 703 -16.97 -20.54 -7.28
CA ALA A 703 -15.96 -19.52 -7.48
C ALA A 703 -15.42 -19.59 -8.92
N VAL A 704 -15.31 -18.43 -9.57
CA VAL A 704 -14.79 -18.31 -10.93
C VAL A 704 -13.32 -17.93 -10.86
N GLU A 705 -12.48 -18.73 -11.49
CA GLU A 705 -11.03 -18.55 -11.55
C GLU A 705 -10.57 -18.42 -13.01
N PHE A 706 -9.44 -17.76 -13.23
CA PHE A 706 -8.86 -17.57 -14.56
C PHE A 706 -7.55 -18.37 -14.67
N VAL A 707 -7.62 -19.55 -15.27
CA VAL A 707 -6.60 -20.60 -15.12
C VAL A 707 -6.11 -21.12 -16.47
N ALA A 708 -4.95 -21.76 -16.50
CA ALA A 708 -4.41 -22.35 -17.74
C ALA A 708 -5.38 -23.41 -18.29
N MET A 709 -5.65 -23.38 -19.58
CA MET A 709 -6.63 -24.23 -20.26
C MET A 709 -5.96 -25.43 -20.94
N SER A 710 -6.62 -26.59 -20.91
CA SER A 710 -6.11 -27.81 -21.56
C SER A 710 -6.06 -27.72 -23.10
N ARG A 711 -6.86 -26.82 -23.68
CA ARG A 711 -6.96 -26.51 -25.11
C ARG A 711 -7.38 -25.06 -25.31
N ARG A 712 -7.25 -24.54 -26.53
CA ARG A 712 -7.70 -23.19 -26.90
C ARG A 712 -9.14 -23.22 -27.42
N SER A 713 -9.91 -22.16 -27.19
CA SER A 713 -11.30 -22.02 -27.70
C SER A 713 -11.54 -20.87 -28.68
N PHE A 714 -10.50 -20.07 -28.97
CA PHE A 714 -10.58 -18.92 -29.90
C PHE A 714 -10.95 -19.25 -31.36
N GLY A 715 -10.68 -20.46 -31.86
CA GLY A 715 -10.80 -20.78 -33.28
C GLY A 715 -10.37 -22.20 -33.63
N ALA A 716 -9.70 -22.40 -34.76
CA ALA A 716 -9.12 -23.71 -35.07
C ALA A 716 -8.01 -24.02 -34.05
N ASP A 717 -8.22 -25.03 -33.19
CA ASP A 717 -7.28 -25.40 -32.12
C ASP A 717 -5.91 -25.84 -32.66
N THR A 718 -5.86 -26.43 -33.86
CA THR A 718 -4.61 -26.79 -34.56
C THR A 718 -4.54 -26.11 -35.93
N PRO A 719 -4.37 -24.78 -35.97
CA PRO A 719 -4.35 -24.06 -37.23
C PRO A 719 -3.05 -24.37 -37.98
N THR A 720 -3.12 -24.37 -39.31
CA THR A 720 -1.96 -24.49 -40.21
C THR A 720 -1.47 -23.13 -40.71
N SER A 721 -2.25 -22.07 -40.46
CA SER A 721 -1.94 -20.68 -40.80
C SER A 721 -2.66 -19.73 -39.86
N VAL A 722 -2.11 -18.52 -39.69
CA VAL A 722 -2.74 -17.46 -38.90
C VAL A 722 -4.14 -17.12 -39.44
N ASP A 723 -4.33 -17.13 -40.76
CA ASP A 723 -5.65 -16.90 -41.36
C ASP A 723 -6.68 -17.96 -40.94
N GLN A 724 -6.26 -19.22 -40.78
CA GLN A 724 -7.12 -20.27 -40.25
C GLN A 724 -7.43 -20.04 -38.77
N PHE A 725 -6.45 -19.61 -37.97
CA PHE A 725 -6.66 -19.27 -36.56
C PHE A 725 -7.69 -18.16 -36.39
N ARG A 726 -7.59 -17.10 -37.21
CA ARG A 726 -8.48 -15.92 -37.25
C ARG A 726 -9.94 -16.19 -37.65
N THR A 727 -10.28 -17.39 -38.08
CA THR A 727 -11.68 -17.73 -38.47
C THR A 727 -12.58 -18.03 -37.28
N GLY A 728 -12.02 -18.09 -36.08
CA GLY A 728 -12.76 -18.48 -34.91
C GLY A 728 -13.76 -17.45 -34.42
N THR A 729 -14.87 -17.95 -33.91
CA THR A 729 -15.93 -17.15 -33.30
C THR A 729 -15.98 -17.33 -31.79
N GLY A 730 -15.07 -18.12 -31.24
CA GLY A 730 -15.02 -18.54 -29.85
C GLY A 730 -15.92 -19.71 -29.49
N ALA A 731 -15.66 -20.30 -28.32
CA ALA A 731 -16.40 -21.45 -27.79
C ALA A 731 -16.30 -21.51 -26.25
N ALA A 732 -17.03 -22.44 -25.63
CA ALA A 732 -16.92 -22.66 -24.20
C ALA A 732 -15.50 -23.12 -23.83
N ASN A 733 -14.98 -22.61 -22.71
CA ASN A 733 -13.68 -23.00 -22.21
C ASN A 733 -13.61 -24.51 -21.94
N PRO A 734 -12.49 -25.17 -22.29
CA PRO A 734 -12.26 -26.55 -21.91
C PRO A 734 -11.90 -26.66 -20.42
N TYR A 735 -11.69 -27.89 -19.96
CA TYR A 735 -11.23 -28.14 -18.59
C TYR A 735 -9.84 -27.52 -18.35
N PRO A 736 -9.50 -27.11 -17.10
CA PRO A 736 -8.17 -26.62 -16.76
C PRO A 736 -7.04 -27.59 -17.14
N LEU A 737 -5.87 -27.05 -17.46
CA LEU A 737 -4.66 -27.83 -17.68
C LEU A 737 -4.08 -28.24 -16.32
N VAL A 738 -4.01 -29.54 -16.05
CA VAL A 738 -3.49 -30.09 -14.80
C VAL A 738 -2.19 -30.87 -15.04
N GLY A 739 -1.20 -30.61 -14.19
CA GLY A 739 0.10 -31.29 -14.22
C GLY A 739 1.08 -30.69 -15.24
N PRO A 740 2.22 -31.35 -15.49
CA PRO A 740 2.49 -32.77 -15.26
C PRO A 740 2.88 -33.16 -13.82
N ILE A 741 3.24 -32.19 -12.98
CA ILE A 741 3.48 -32.36 -11.55
C ILE A 741 2.38 -31.63 -10.80
N VAL A 742 1.83 -32.25 -9.77
CA VAL A 742 0.76 -31.68 -8.95
C VAL A 742 1.13 -31.70 -7.47
N ILE A 743 0.58 -30.75 -6.73
CA ILE A 743 0.52 -30.74 -5.28
C ILE A 743 -0.49 -31.81 -4.88
N ASN A 744 -0.01 -32.85 -4.18
CA ASN A 744 -0.76 -34.08 -3.92
C ASN A 744 -1.24 -34.19 -2.47
N GLU A 745 -0.47 -33.68 -1.52
CA GLU A 745 -0.77 -33.72 -0.08
C GLU A 745 -0.11 -32.54 0.65
N ILE A 746 -0.80 -31.96 1.63
CA ILE A 746 -0.29 -30.87 2.48
C ILE A 746 -0.54 -31.20 3.95
N MET A 747 0.51 -31.17 4.75
CA MET A 747 0.46 -31.26 6.20
C MET A 747 0.80 -29.90 6.80
N TYR A 748 -0.20 -29.03 6.96
CA TYR A 748 -0.01 -27.65 7.41
C TYR A 748 -0.10 -27.46 8.92
N GLN A 749 -0.75 -28.38 9.66
CA GLN A 749 -0.88 -28.31 11.12
C GLN A 749 -0.81 -29.71 11.76
N PRO A 750 0.39 -30.24 12.04
CA PRO A 750 0.56 -31.52 12.70
C PRO A 750 -0.07 -31.58 14.10
N ALA A 751 -0.47 -32.77 14.55
CA ALA A 751 -0.92 -32.96 15.92
C ALA A 751 0.20 -32.61 16.92
N SER A 752 -0.14 -31.86 17.97
CA SER A 752 0.81 -31.47 19.02
C SER A 752 1.42 -32.69 19.72
N VAL A 753 2.73 -32.64 19.97
CA VAL A 753 3.46 -33.75 20.63
C VAL A 753 3.31 -33.66 22.14
N GLY A 754 2.87 -34.75 22.78
CA GLY A 754 2.93 -34.91 24.24
C GLY A 754 2.02 -33.98 25.06
N GLY A 755 0.99 -33.37 24.45
CA GLY A 755 0.13 -32.39 25.12
C GLY A 755 0.78 -31.00 25.28
N SER A 756 1.88 -30.73 24.57
CA SER A 756 2.41 -29.38 24.41
C SER A 756 1.40 -28.50 23.66
N LEU A 757 1.36 -27.21 24.00
CA LEU A 757 0.66 -26.19 23.20
C LEU A 757 1.50 -25.72 22.00
N ASP A 758 2.78 -26.09 21.97
CA ASP A 758 3.69 -25.75 20.87
C ASP A 758 3.48 -26.72 19.70
N GLU A 759 3.40 -26.14 18.51
CA GLU A 759 3.28 -26.84 17.24
C GLU A 759 4.58 -27.54 16.85
N ASP A 760 4.47 -28.76 16.30
CA ASP A 760 5.61 -29.50 15.74
C ASP A 760 5.75 -29.16 14.24
N THR A 761 6.18 -27.94 13.95
CA THR A 761 6.36 -27.47 12.56
C THR A 761 7.36 -28.35 11.79
N SER A 762 8.29 -29.04 12.48
CA SER A 762 9.25 -29.97 11.87
C SER A 762 8.62 -31.17 11.16
N ALA A 763 7.32 -31.37 11.36
CA ALA A 763 6.53 -32.42 10.76
C ALA A 763 5.60 -31.92 9.65
N GLU A 764 5.62 -30.62 9.34
CA GLU A 764 4.95 -30.07 8.16
C GLU A 764 5.64 -30.51 6.87
N PHE A 765 4.85 -30.67 5.81
CA PHE A 765 5.38 -30.96 4.48
C PHE A 765 4.38 -30.61 3.37
N ILE A 766 4.93 -30.41 2.17
CA ILE A 766 4.21 -30.39 0.89
C ILE A 766 4.67 -31.60 0.09
N GLU A 767 3.74 -32.40 -0.41
CA GLU A 767 4.02 -33.50 -1.32
C GLU A 767 3.73 -33.14 -2.77
N LEU A 768 4.68 -33.44 -3.65
CA LEU A 768 4.48 -33.36 -5.09
C LEU A 768 4.43 -34.75 -5.71
N ARG A 769 3.55 -34.92 -6.70
CA ARG A 769 3.41 -36.16 -7.48
C ARG A 769 3.54 -35.89 -8.97
N ASN A 770 4.30 -36.73 -9.67
CA ASN A 770 4.27 -36.79 -11.12
C ASN A 770 3.11 -37.66 -11.59
N ILE A 771 2.08 -37.07 -12.17
CA ILE A 771 0.88 -37.79 -12.64
C ILE A 771 1.04 -38.38 -14.04
N THR A 772 2.17 -38.14 -14.69
CA THR A 772 2.43 -38.62 -16.05
C THR A 772 3.11 -39.99 -16.08
N SER A 773 3.06 -40.63 -17.25
CA SER A 773 3.76 -41.88 -17.55
C SER A 773 5.24 -41.70 -17.91
N THR A 774 5.76 -40.48 -17.81
CA THR A 774 7.14 -40.12 -18.19
C THR A 774 7.86 -39.42 -17.05
N ASN A 775 9.19 -39.50 -17.03
CA ASN A 775 9.99 -38.73 -16.07
C ASN A 775 9.87 -37.23 -16.39
N VAL A 776 9.77 -36.40 -15.34
CA VAL A 776 9.72 -34.94 -15.46
C VAL A 776 10.95 -34.33 -14.80
N SER A 777 11.65 -33.47 -15.53
CA SER A 777 12.74 -32.66 -14.99
C SER A 777 12.17 -31.46 -14.24
N LEU A 778 12.55 -31.27 -12.98
CA LEU A 778 12.22 -30.08 -12.18
C LEU A 778 13.21 -28.93 -12.42
N PHE A 779 13.62 -28.78 -13.69
CA PHE A 779 14.49 -27.74 -14.22
C PHE A 779 14.33 -27.65 -15.74
N ASP A 780 14.73 -26.54 -16.34
CA ASP A 780 14.81 -26.41 -17.81
C ASP A 780 15.99 -27.24 -18.35
N PRO A 781 15.76 -28.28 -19.18
CA PRO A 781 16.85 -29.07 -19.76
C PRO A 781 17.82 -28.28 -20.64
N ALA A 782 17.39 -27.15 -21.22
CA ALA A 782 18.23 -26.27 -22.03
C ALA A 782 19.00 -25.25 -21.17
N ALA A 783 18.54 -24.98 -19.95
CA ALA A 783 19.15 -24.06 -18.99
C ALA A 783 19.06 -24.62 -17.56
N VAL A 784 19.91 -25.60 -17.25
CA VAL A 784 19.83 -26.41 -16.02
C VAL A 784 19.90 -25.64 -14.69
N THR A 785 20.36 -24.39 -14.73
CA THR A 785 20.36 -23.47 -13.59
C THR A 785 18.96 -22.95 -13.25
N ASN A 786 18.04 -23.00 -14.19
CA ASN A 786 16.66 -22.57 -14.03
C ASN A 786 15.85 -23.77 -13.53
N THR A 787 15.54 -23.77 -12.25
CA THR A 787 14.84 -24.88 -11.58
C THR A 787 13.39 -24.51 -11.28
N TRP A 788 12.53 -25.51 -11.09
CA TRP A 788 11.15 -25.31 -10.63
C TRP A 788 11.14 -24.67 -9.23
N LYS A 789 10.02 -24.04 -8.87
CA LYS A 789 9.86 -23.34 -7.59
C LYS A 789 8.49 -23.58 -6.99
N ILE A 790 8.41 -23.50 -5.67
CA ILE A 790 7.17 -23.34 -4.90
C ILE A 790 7.12 -21.89 -4.40
N GLY A 791 5.96 -21.26 -4.56
CA GLY A 791 5.63 -19.92 -4.06
C GLY A 791 4.30 -19.90 -3.31
N GLY A 792 3.81 -18.69 -3.02
CA GLY A 792 2.65 -18.46 -2.17
C GLY A 792 3.05 -18.31 -0.70
N GLY A 793 2.44 -19.12 0.18
CA GLY A 793 2.70 -19.12 1.63
C GLY A 793 4.13 -19.52 2.03
N VAL A 794 4.77 -20.36 1.22
CA VAL A 794 6.15 -20.79 1.41
C VAL A 794 6.98 -20.60 0.14
N GLY A 795 8.29 -20.43 0.31
CA GLY A 795 9.24 -20.27 -0.80
C GLY A 795 10.24 -21.42 -0.88
N PHE A 796 10.32 -22.09 -2.03
CA PHE A 796 11.34 -23.13 -2.26
C PHE A 796 11.79 -23.19 -3.72
N ALA A 797 13.10 -23.29 -3.97
CA ALA A 797 13.65 -23.54 -5.31
C ALA A 797 14.30 -24.92 -5.35
N PHE A 798 13.92 -25.74 -6.32
CA PHE A 798 14.47 -27.09 -6.44
C PHE A 798 15.97 -27.04 -6.77
N PRO A 799 16.77 -28.00 -6.29
CA PRO A 799 18.13 -28.17 -6.76
C PRO A 799 18.20 -28.47 -8.27
N GLN A 800 19.35 -28.19 -8.87
CA GLN A 800 19.59 -28.53 -10.27
C GLN A 800 19.54 -30.05 -10.48
N ASN A 801 19.15 -30.46 -11.69
CA ASN A 801 19.16 -31.87 -12.12
C ASN A 801 18.19 -32.80 -11.35
N VAL A 802 17.19 -32.25 -10.65
CA VAL A 802 16.15 -33.06 -10.03
C VAL A 802 15.22 -33.61 -11.10
N ILE A 803 15.06 -34.93 -11.13
CA ILE A 803 14.16 -35.64 -12.04
C ILE A 803 13.19 -36.45 -11.19
N LEU A 804 11.89 -36.19 -11.35
CA LEU A 804 10.82 -36.95 -10.70
C LEU A 804 10.35 -38.06 -11.65
N PRO A 805 10.53 -39.36 -11.29
CA PRO A 805 10.11 -40.47 -12.14
C PRO A 805 8.61 -40.46 -12.46
N ALA A 806 8.21 -41.14 -13.54
CA ALA A 806 6.81 -41.39 -13.85
C ALA A 806 6.05 -41.97 -12.64
N GLY A 807 4.93 -41.37 -12.26
CA GLY A 807 4.17 -41.79 -11.06
C GLY A 807 4.86 -41.54 -9.72
N GLY A 808 6.04 -40.92 -9.70
CA GLY A 808 6.87 -40.74 -8.51
C GLY A 808 6.41 -39.62 -7.58
N PHE A 809 6.86 -39.70 -6.33
CA PHE A 809 6.56 -38.76 -5.24
C PHE A 809 7.84 -38.11 -4.72
N LEU A 810 7.75 -36.87 -4.25
CA LEU A 810 8.76 -36.21 -3.43
C LEU A 810 8.10 -35.35 -2.36
N LEU A 811 8.86 -35.02 -1.32
CA LEU A 811 8.40 -34.22 -0.20
C LEU A 811 9.28 -32.97 -0.03
N VAL A 812 8.65 -31.83 0.19
CA VAL A 812 9.30 -30.57 0.55
C VAL A 812 8.99 -30.25 2.01
N VAL A 813 10.02 -30.03 2.82
CA VAL A 813 9.96 -29.95 4.29
C VAL A 813 10.60 -28.66 4.82
N ASN A 814 10.28 -28.27 6.05
CA ASN A 814 10.76 -27.03 6.66
C ASN A 814 12.19 -27.09 7.24
N PHE A 815 12.86 -28.24 7.14
CA PHE A 815 14.23 -28.44 7.62
C PHE A 815 15.16 -28.82 6.46
N ASP A 816 16.45 -28.52 6.60
CA ASP A 816 17.46 -28.97 5.64
C ASP A 816 17.83 -30.45 5.88
N PRO A 817 17.48 -31.38 4.97
CA PRO A 817 17.77 -32.80 5.16
C PRO A 817 19.26 -33.14 5.06
N ALA A 818 20.07 -32.30 4.42
CA ALA A 818 21.51 -32.50 4.25
C ALA A 818 22.30 -32.00 5.47
N VAL A 819 21.83 -30.95 6.13
CA VAL A 819 22.50 -30.38 7.31
C VAL A 819 22.16 -31.13 8.61
N ASN A 820 20.92 -31.62 8.75
CA ASN A 820 20.43 -32.20 10.01
C ASN A 820 20.02 -33.68 9.86
N PRO A 821 20.95 -34.64 9.68
CA PRO A 821 20.62 -36.02 9.28
C PRO A 821 19.74 -36.81 10.27
N THR A 822 19.61 -36.35 11.52
CA THR A 822 18.73 -36.97 12.53
C THR A 822 17.26 -36.61 12.36
N VAL A 823 16.96 -35.42 11.83
CA VAL A 823 15.58 -34.93 11.64
C VAL A 823 14.84 -35.69 10.52
N PRO A 824 15.41 -35.91 9.31
CA PRO A 824 14.82 -36.75 8.28
C PRO A 824 14.50 -38.17 8.76
N ALA A 825 15.35 -38.76 9.61
CA ALA A 825 15.13 -40.12 10.11
C ALA A 825 13.89 -40.19 11.03
N ALA A 826 13.72 -39.19 11.91
CA ALA A 826 12.54 -39.07 12.76
C ALA A 826 11.29 -38.80 11.91
N PHE A 827 11.37 -37.88 10.95
CA PHE A 827 10.28 -37.57 10.02
C PHE A 827 9.82 -38.80 9.23
N ARG A 828 10.76 -39.54 8.62
CA ARG A 828 10.47 -40.78 7.89
C ARG A 828 9.82 -41.83 8.79
N THR A 829 10.24 -41.92 10.04
CA THR A 829 9.63 -42.84 11.02
C THR A 829 8.22 -42.41 11.38
N LYS A 830 7.99 -41.10 11.58
CA LYS A 830 6.68 -40.52 11.94
C LYS A 830 5.63 -40.80 10.87
N TYR A 831 5.97 -40.59 9.59
CA TYR A 831 5.04 -40.70 8.48
C TYR A 831 5.18 -41.99 7.65
N GLY A 832 6.09 -42.90 8.01
CA GLY A 832 6.30 -44.15 7.27
C GLY A 832 6.91 -43.96 5.87
N VAL A 833 7.63 -42.86 5.63
CA VAL A 833 8.16 -42.50 4.30
C VAL A 833 9.28 -43.44 3.88
N ALA A 834 9.10 -44.12 2.74
CA ALA A 834 10.08 -45.06 2.20
C ALA A 834 11.44 -44.40 1.92
N PRO A 835 12.59 -45.09 2.14
CA PRO A 835 13.93 -44.50 1.99
C PRO A 835 14.22 -43.92 0.59
N GLY A 836 13.54 -44.40 -0.46
CA GLY A 836 13.71 -43.94 -1.84
C GLY A 836 12.95 -42.66 -2.17
N VAL A 837 12.04 -42.19 -1.32
CA VAL A 837 11.28 -40.94 -1.55
C VAL A 837 12.19 -39.74 -1.22
N PRO A 838 12.48 -38.84 -2.17
CA PRO A 838 13.32 -37.67 -1.93
C PRO A 838 12.68 -36.70 -0.92
N LEU A 839 13.52 -36.12 -0.05
CA LEU A 839 13.17 -35.03 0.86
C LEU A 839 14.00 -33.80 0.46
N TYR A 840 13.34 -32.67 0.24
CA TYR A 840 13.98 -31.39 -0.09
C TYR A 840 13.56 -30.32 0.92
N GLY A 841 14.49 -29.46 1.33
CA GLY A 841 14.22 -28.40 2.31
C GLY A 841 15.50 -27.66 2.70
N PRO A 842 15.41 -26.62 3.54
CA PRO A 842 14.17 -26.10 4.12
C PRO A 842 13.45 -25.20 3.11
N TYR A 843 12.12 -25.27 3.06
CA TYR A 843 11.36 -24.15 2.49
C TYR A 843 11.43 -22.93 3.43
N GLY A 844 11.36 -21.72 2.87
CA GLY A 844 11.22 -20.48 3.63
C GLY A 844 9.75 -20.19 3.97
N GLY A 845 9.50 -19.54 5.10
CA GLY A 845 8.13 -19.33 5.62
C GLY A 845 7.65 -20.49 6.51
N ASN A 846 6.36 -20.53 6.81
CA ASN A 846 5.69 -21.63 7.52
C ASN A 846 4.33 -21.85 6.88
N LEU A 847 3.81 -23.07 6.96
CA LEU A 847 2.45 -23.31 6.47
C LEU A 847 1.42 -22.68 7.41
N ASN A 848 0.41 -22.01 6.87
CA ASN A 848 -0.60 -21.31 7.68
C ASN A 848 -1.69 -22.28 8.18
N ASN A 849 -1.90 -22.28 9.49
CA ASN A 849 -2.90 -23.08 10.19
C ASN A 849 -4.36 -22.74 9.87
N THR A 850 -4.65 -21.55 9.33
CA THR A 850 -6.01 -21.16 8.95
C THR A 850 -6.29 -21.32 7.44
N GLY A 851 -5.25 -21.45 6.63
CA GLY A 851 -5.31 -21.52 5.18
C GLY A 851 -4.40 -20.49 4.49
N GLU A 852 -3.97 -20.83 3.28
CA GLU A 852 -3.16 -19.98 2.39
C GLU A 852 -3.11 -20.57 0.97
N SER A 853 -2.38 -19.89 0.07
CA SER A 853 -2.10 -20.37 -1.28
C SER A 853 -0.75 -21.08 -1.36
N ILE A 854 -0.69 -22.23 -2.02
CA ILE A 854 0.56 -22.88 -2.42
C ILE A 854 0.59 -23.01 -3.94
N GLU A 855 1.66 -22.54 -4.55
CA GLU A 855 1.78 -22.40 -6.00
C GLU A 855 3.03 -23.13 -6.50
N LEU A 856 2.87 -23.96 -7.53
CA LEU A 856 3.97 -24.69 -8.15
C LEU A 856 4.30 -24.08 -9.52
N PHE A 857 5.53 -23.62 -9.70
CA PHE A 857 6.00 -22.98 -10.93
C PHE A 857 7.06 -23.79 -11.65
N LYS A 858 6.98 -23.82 -12.98
CA LYS A 858 8.05 -24.30 -13.87
C LYS A 858 8.72 -23.13 -14.60
N PRO A 859 10.03 -23.18 -14.84
CA PRO A 859 10.68 -22.20 -15.71
C PRO A 859 10.29 -22.46 -17.17
N ASP A 860 10.06 -21.39 -17.92
CA ASP A 860 10.02 -21.38 -19.38
C ASP A 860 11.42 -21.03 -19.94
N PRO A 861 11.71 -21.29 -21.23
CA PRO A 861 13.00 -20.89 -21.80
C PRO A 861 13.30 -19.41 -21.60
N PRO A 862 14.57 -19.03 -21.32
CA PRO A 862 14.93 -17.63 -21.17
C PRO A 862 14.58 -16.81 -22.41
N GLN A 863 14.08 -15.60 -22.19
CA GLN A 863 13.82 -14.64 -23.27
C GLN A 863 15.11 -14.36 -24.04
N LEU A 864 15.04 -14.36 -25.37
CA LEU A 864 16.21 -14.26 -26.25
C LEU A 864 16.37 -12.84 -26.83
N PRO A 865 17.60 -12.33 -27.03
CA PRO A 865 17.82 -11.10 -27.79
C PRO A 865 17.19 -11.17 -29.20
N PRO A 866 16.65 -10.07 -29.73
CA PRO A 866 16.72 -8.69 -29.22
C PRO A 866 15.58 -8.28 -28.26
N HIS A 867 14.86 -9.23 -27.66
CA HIS A 867 13.78 -8.92 -26.71
C HIS A 867 14.29 -8.02 -25.56
N PRO A 868 13.52 -7.00 -25.11
CA PRO A 868 13.91 -6.14 -23.99
C PRO A 868 14.29 -6.92 -22.73
N ASP A 869 13.56 -8.01 -22.46
CA ASP A 869 13.79 -8.87 -21.29
C ASP A 869 14.80 -9.98 -21.56
N ALA A 870 15.71 -9.83 -22.53
CA ALA A 870 16.67 -10.89 -22.86
C ALA A 870 17.45 -11.39 -21.62
N GLY A 871 17.37 -12.69 -21.35
CA GLY A 871 17.94 -13.34 -20.16
C GLY A 871 16.96 -13.53 -19.01
N PHE A 872 15.80 -12.87 -19.01
CA PHE A 872 14.71 -13.12 -18.07
C PHE A 872 14.12 -14.52 -18.28
N VAL A 873 13.74 -15.18 -17.19
CA VAL A 873 13.18 -16.54 -17.18
C VAL A 873 11.74 -16.46 -16.67
N PRO A 874 10.73 -16.61 -17.54
CA PRO A 874 9.34 -16.68 -17.11
C PRO A 874 9.10 -17.90 -16.22
N TYR A 875 8.27 -17.76 -15.20
CA TYR A 875 7.85 -18.85 -14.33
C TYR A 875 6.35 -19.10 -14.47
N VAL A 876 6.01 -20.17 -15.16
CA VAL A 876 4.63 -20.55 -15.49
C VAL A 876 4.04 -21.33 -14.32
N LEU A 877 2.86 -20.92 -13.85
CA LEU A 877 2.08 -21.63 -12.85
C LEU A 877 1.59 -22.97 -13.43
N VAL A 878 1.93 -24.07 -12.76
CA VAL A 878 1.59 -25.44 -13.15
C VAL A 878 0.43 -25.99 -12.34
N ASP A 879 0.39 -25.65 -11.05
CA ASP A 879 -0.63 -26.11 -10.12
C ASP A 879 -0.74 -25.14 -8.94
N GLN A 880 -1.94 -25.00 -8.40
CA GLN A 880 -2.24 -24.12 -7.27
C GLN A 880 -3.32 -24.74 -6.39
N ILE A 881 -3.25 -24.40 -5.10
CA ILE A 881 -4.27 -24.74 -4.11
C ILE A 881 -4.37 -23.62 -3.06
N ASN A 882 -5.57 -23.10 -2.85
CA ASN A 882 -5.93 -22.11 -1.84
C ASN A 882 -6.64 -22.78 -0.66
N TYR A 883 -5.93 -23.64 0.07
CA TYR A 883 -6.53 -24.46 1.12
C TYR A 883 -7.02 -23.62 2.30
N SER A 884 -8.02 -24.13 3.01
CA SER A 884 -8.51 -23.53 4.26
C SER A 884 -8.81 -24.59 5.31
N ALA A 885 -8.65 -24.21 6.59
CA ALA A 885 -9.14 -25.01 7.71
C ALA A 885 -10.68 -24.96 7.86
N LEU A 886 -11.36 -24.09 7.10
CA LEU A 886 -12.81 -23.87 7.16
C LEU A 886 -13.51 -24.43 5.92
N SER A 887 -14.79 -24.81 6.13
CA SER A 887 -15.70 -25.17 5.04
C SER A 887 -15.77 -24.04 4.00
N PRO A 888 -15.76 -24.33 2.70
CA PRO A 888 -16.01 -25.62 2.04
C PRO A 888 -14.81 -26.56 1.90
N TRP A 889 -13.62 -26.17 2.35
CA TRP A 889 -12.45 -27.06 2.39
C TRP A 889 -12.59 -28.12 3.51
N PRO A 890 -11.84 -29.23 3.45
CA PRO A 890 -11.92 -30.30 4.45
C PRO A 890 -11.53 -29.83 5.88
N VAL A 891 -12.53 -29.67 6.76
CA VAL A 891 -12.39 -29.13 8.14
C VAL A 891 -11.72 -30.05 9.18
N GLY A 892 -10.94 -31.05 8.74
CA GLY A 892 -10.45 -32.14 9.60
C GLY A 892 -8.93 -32.30 9.67
N ALA A 893 -8.15 -31.46 8.99
CA ALA A 893 -6.69 -31.53 8.96
C ALA A 893 -6.05 -30.75 10.12
N ALA A 894 -6.52 -29.51 10.35
CA ALA A 894 -6.04 -28.59 11.38
C ALA A 894 -5.85 -29.24 12.78
N GLY A 895 -4.60 -29.53 13.16
CA GLY A 895 -4.20 -29.95 14.51
C GLY A 895 -4.65 -31.37 14.91
N THR A 896 -5.27 -32.13 14.01
CA THR A 896 -5.76 -33.49 14.30
C THR A 896 -4.73 -34.57 14.02
N GLY A 897 -3.66 -34.22 13.30
CA GLY A 897 -2.68 -35.16 12.78
C GLY A 897 -3.00 -35.69 11.38
N ASN A 898 -4.15 -35.30 10.81
CA ASN A 898 -4.48 -35.54 9.41
C ASN A 898 -3.84 -34.48 8.50
N SER A 899 -3.59 -34.87 7.26
CA SER A 899 -3.20 -33.99 6.15
C SER A 899 -4.40 -33.71 5.23
N VAL A 900 -4.28 -32.68 4.39
CA VAL A 900 -5.21 -32.49 3.26
C VAL A 900 -4.62 -33.19 2.04
N GLN A 901 -5.38 -34.12 1.46
CA GLN A 901 -4.97 -34.97 0.34
C GLN A 901 -5.86 -34.74 -0.88
N ARG A 902 -5.24 -34.66 -2.06
CA ARG A 902 -5.96 -34.59 -3.34
C ARG A 902 -6.60 -35.95 -3.63
N LYS A 903 -7.87 -35.97 -4.05
CA LYS A 903 -8.61 -37.19 -4.37
C LYS A 903 -8.20 -37.75 -5.74
N VAL A 904 -8.24 -36.89 -6.76
CA VAL A 904 -7.92 -37.26 -8.14
C VAL A 904 -6.80 -36.35 -8.65
N GLY A 905 -5.65 -36.95 -8.96
CA GLY A 905 -4.45 -36.21 -9.38
C GLY A 905 -4.61 -35.43 -10.69
N ALA A 906 -5.53 -35.87 -11.57
CA ALA A 906 -5.81 -35.22 -12.86
C ALA A 906 -6.89 -34.12 -12.78
N ASP A 907 -7.59 -34.03 -11.65
CA ASP A 907 -8.62 -33.01 -11.44
C ASP A 907 -7.98 -31.70 -10.95
N PHE A 908 -8.68 -30.61 -11.19
CA PHE A 908 -8.22 -29.26 -10.87
C PHE A 908 -7.83 -29.11 -9.40
N GLY A 909 -6.68 -28.48 -9.17
CA GLY A 909 -6.05 -28.40 -7.86
C GLY A 909 -6.75 -27.46 -6.89
N ASP A 910 -7.31 -26.37 -7.38
CA ASP A 910 -7.99 -25.38 -6.55
C ASP A 910 -9.51 -25.61 -6.44
N ASP A 911 -9.93 -26.88 -6.55
CA ASP A 911 -11.32 -27.27 -6.34
C ASP A 911 -11.48 -27.93 -4.96
N PRO A 912 -12.18 -27.31 -3.98
CA PRO A 912 -12.36 -27.87 -2.64
C PRO A 912 -12.96 -29.28 -2.63
N ALA A 913 -13.79 -29.63 -3.62
CA ALA A 913 -14.39 -30.96 -3.73
C ALA A 913 -13.35 -32.05 -4.08
N ASN A 914 -12.20 -31.68 -4.64
CA ASN A 914 -11.09 -32.58 -4.96
C ASN A 914 -10.15 -32.83 -3.77
N TRP A 915 -10.49 -32.38 -2.56
CA TRP A 915 -9.66 -32.58 -1.37
C TRP A 915 -10.40 -33.30 -0.25
N ILE A 916 -9.63 -33.98 0.61
CA ILE A 916 -10.11 -34.64 1.83
C ILE A 916 -9.08 -34.52 2.94
N ALA A 917 -9.54 -34.46 4.19
CA ALA A 917 -8.69 -34.54 5.36
C ALA A 917 -8.64 -35.99 5.87
N THR A 918 -7.47 -36.62 5.86
CA THR A 918 -7.28 -38.01 6.32
C THR A 918 -5.86 -38.26 6.82
N ALA A 919 -5.60 -39.47 7.33
CA ALA A 919 -4.29 -39.85 7.83
C ALA A 919 -3.21 -39.69 6.74
N PRO A 920 -2.03 -39.10 7.05
CA PRO A 920 -1.01 -38.79 6.05
C PRO A 920 -0.49 -39.97 5.26
N THR A 921 -0.23 -39.77 3.97
CA THR A 921 0.26 -40.78 3.02
C THR A 921 1.61 -40.43 2.38
N ALA A 922 2.37 -39.55 3.03
CA ALA A 922 3.67 -39.05 2.59
C ALA A 922 4.57 -40.10 1.88
N GLY A 923 4.93 -39.79 0.64
CA GLY A 923 5.72 -40.60 -0.27
C GLY A 923 4.97 -41.74 -0.97
N SER A 924 3.64 -41.80 -0.88
CA SER A 924 2.80 -42.90 -1.39
C SER A 924 1.51 -42.39 -2.03
N PRO A 925 0.82 -43.18 -2.88
CA PRO A 925 -0.50 -42.81 -3.37
C PRO A 925 -1.48 -42.55 -2.22
N ASN A 926 -2.23 -41.45 -2.32
CA ASN A 926 -3.26 -41.11 -1.34
C ASN A 926 -4.23 -42.28 -1.17
N ALA A 927 -4.64 -42.54 0.08
CA ALA A 927 -5.55 -43.63 0.43
C ALA A 927 -6.99 -43.39 -0.06
N VAL A 928 -7.19 -42.32 -0.82
CA VAL A 928 -8.46 -41.92 -1.40
C VAL A 928 -8.56 -42.59 -2.75
N THR A 929 -9.03 -43.83 -2.70
CA THR A 929 -9.80 -44.28 -3.84
C THR A 929 -11.08 -43.44 -3.90
N THR A 930 -11.61 -43.27 -5.11
CA THR A 930 -12.96 -42.75 -5.37
C THR A 930 -13.89 -43.25 -4.24
N PRO A 931 -14.59 -42.41 -3.46
CA PRO A 931 -15.37 -42.91 -2.33
C PRO A 931 -16.31 -44.04 -2.75
N GLY A 932 -15.99 -45.26 -2.32
CA GLY A 932 -16.63 -46.50 -2.79
C GLY A 932 -16.10 -47.02 -4.12
N ASP A 933 -14.78 -47.18 -4.27
CA ASP A 933 -14.02 -47.88 -5.34
C ASP A 933 -12.76 -48.49 -4.66
N THR A 934 -12.89 -49.61 -3.96
CA THR A 934 -11.90 -50.13 -3.01
C THR A 934 -10.68 -50.73 -3.69
N ASP A 935 -10.76 -51.16 -4.95
CA ASP A 935 -9.65 -51.73 -5.72
C ASP A 935 -9.04 -50.77 -6.77
N GLY A 936 -9.62 -49.58 -6.94
CA GLY A 936 -8.99 -48.45 -7.62
C GLY A 936 -8.85 -48.64 -9.13
N ASP A 937 -9.75 -49.42 -9.73
CA ASP A 937 -9.71 -49.74 -11.15
C ASP A 937 -10.51 -48.75 -12.03
N GLY A 938 -11.19 -47.79 -11.39
CA GLY A 938 -11.96 -46.73 -12.04
C GLY A 938 -13.46 -47.02 -12.12
N LEU A 939 -13.95 -48.12 -11.53
CA LEU A 939 -15.35 -48.40 -11.30
C LEU A 939 -15.71 -48.24 -9.81
N PRO A 940 -16.88 -47.66 -9.46
CA PRO A 940 -17.29 -47.64 -8.06
C PRO A 940 -17.71 -49.03 -7.53
N ASP A 941 -17.21 -49.45 -6.37
CA ASP A 941 -17.62 -50.60 -5.56
C ASP A 941 -19.14 -50.77 -5.53
N ALA A 942 -19.88 -49.68 -5.33
CA ALA A 942 -21.33 -49.74 -5.22
C ALA A 942 -21.99 -50.17 -6.54
N TRP A 943 -21.42 -49.75 -7.67
CA TRP A 943 -21.84 -50.16 -9.00
C TRP A 943 -21.38 -51.59 -9.31
N GLU A 944 -20.14 -51.94 -8.98
CA GLU A 944 -19.64 -53.28 -9.18
C GLU A 944 -20.37 -54.32 -8.31
N LEU A 945 -20.62 -54.03 -7.04
CA LEU A 945 -21.39 -54.90 -6.13
C LEU A 945 -22.89 -54.92 -6.45
N GLN A 946 -23.40 -53.94 -7.19
CA GLN A 946 -24.76 -53.96 -7.70
C GLN A 946 -24.93 -55.07 -8.75
N TYR A 947 -23.95 -55.22 -9.64
CA TYR A 947 -24.04 -56.18 -10.75
C TYR A 947 -23.31 -57.47 -10.44
N PHE A 948 -22.12 -57.45 -9.85
CA PHE A 948 -21.21 -58.57 -9.66
C PHE A 948 -21.13 -59.04 -8.19
N PRO A 949 -20.77 -60.31 -7.93
CA PRO A 949 -20.75 -60.86 -6.57
C PRO A 949 -19.61 -60.32 -5.69
N SER A 950 -18.56 -59.73 -6.27
CA SER A 950 -17.48 -59.04 -5.58
C SER A 950 -16.73 -58.13 -6.55
N ILE A 951 -16.11 -57.07 -6.03
CA ILE A 951 -15.24 -56.15 -6.80
C ILE A 951 -14.03 -56.88 -7.43
N SER A 952 -13.51 -57.92 -6.77
CA SER A 952 -12.42 -58.76 -7.32
C SER A 952 -12.85 -59.82 -8.37
N ASP A 953 -14.09 -59.77 -8.88
CA ASP A 953 -14.54 -60.70 -9.91
C ASP A 953 -13.87 -60.34 -11.27
N PRO A 954 -13.27 -61.29 -12.02
CA PRO A 954 -12.71 -61.00 -13.33
C PRO A 954 -13.70 -60.40 -14.34
N SER A 955 -15.01 -60.60 -14.12
CA SER A 955 -16.08 -59.99 -14.91
C SER A 955 -16.51 -58.60 -14.43
N ALA A 956 -16.03 -58.12 -13.27
CA ALA A 956 -16.29 -56.78 -12.75
C ALA A 956 -15.31 -55.73 -13.34
N THR A 957 -14.16 -56.14 -13.85
CA THR A 957 -13.13 -55.20 -14.34
C THR A 957 -13.61 -54.23 -15.44
N PRO A 958 -13.05 -53.00 -15.54
CA PRO A 958 -13.45 -51.95 -16.50
C PRO A 958 -13.51 -52.36 -17.97
N ASN A 959 -12.71 -53.37 -18.36
CA ASN A 959 -12.57 -53.84 -19.73
C ASN A 959 -13.33 -55.14 -20.01
N ALA A 960 -14.02 -55.72 -19.02
CA ALA A 960 -14.86 -56.88 -19.21
C ALA A 960 -16.15 -56.50 -19.95
N ASP A 961 -16.70 -57.47 -20.69
CA ASP A 961 -17.97 -57.42 -21.42
C ASP A 961 -18.75 -58.70 -21.08
N PRO A 962 -19.46 -58.73 -19.93
CA PRO A 962 -20.02 -59.95 -19.35
C PRO A 962 -21.22 -60.50 -20.13
N ASP A 963 -21.97 -59.63 -20.80
CA ASP A 963 -23.16 -59.98 -21.59
C ASP A 963 -22.90 -60.06 -23.10
N SER A 964 -21.66 -59.75 -23.52
CA SER A 964 -21.15 -59.89 -24.88
C SER A 964 -21.88 -59.02 -25.91
N ASP A 965 -22.31 -57.83 -25.49
CA ASP A 965 -23.00 -56.87 -26.35
C ASP A 965 -22.03 -55.89 -27.05
N GLY A 966 -20.74 -55.93 -26.68
CA GLY A 966 -19.65 -55.16 -27.26
C GLY A 966 -19.31 -53.87 -26.51
N PHE A 967 -19.98 -53.58 -25.40
CA PHE A 967 -19.61 -52.50 -24.48
C PHE A 967 -18.82 -53.05 -23.29
N THR A 968 -17.84 -52.29 -22.82
CA THR A 968 -17.13 -52.65 -21.59
C THR A 968 -17.83 -52.09 -20.36
N ASN A 969 -17.64 -52.71 -19.19
CA ASN A 969 -18.19 -52.24 -17.92
C ASN A 969 -17.99 -50.73 -17.68
N LEU A 970 -16.82 -50.17 -18.03
CA LEU A 970 -16.57 -48.73 -17.91
C LEU A 970 -17.45 -47.88 -18.83
N GLN A 971 -17.63 -48.32 -20.08
CA GLN A 971 -18.51 -47.63 -21.04
C GLN A 971 -19.96 -47.68 -20.57
N GLU A 972 -20.36 -48.79 -19.97
CA GLU A 972 -21.70 -48.98 -19.43
C GLU A 972 -21.96 -48.17 -18.17
N TYR A 973 -20.98 -48.10 -17.25
CA TYR A 973 -21.04 -47.22 -16.10
C TYR A 973 -21.21 -45.75 -16.51
N LEU A 974 -20.43 -45.30 -17.50
CA LEU A 974 -20.53 -43.94 -18.05
C LEU A 974 -21.90 -43.69 -18.68
N ALA A 975 -22.39 -44.64 -19.49
CA ALA A 975 -23.68 -44.58 -20.17
C ALA A 975 -24.90 -44.78 -19.25
N GLY A 976 -24.69 -45.35 -18.06
CA GLY A 976 -25.74 -45.75 -17.13
C GLY A 976 -26.49 -47.02 -17.55
N THR A 977 -25.89 -47.88 -18.36
CA THR A 977 -26.49 -49.13 -18.85
C THR A 977 -26.22 -50.32 -17.91
N ASP A 978 -26.79 -51.49 -18.21
CA ASP A 978 -26.76 -52.67 -17.33
C ASP A 978 -25.81 -53.72 -17.92
N PRO A 979 -24.65 -53.99 -17.28
CA PRO A 979 -23.60 -54.86 -17.82
C PRO A 979 -23.91 -56.35 -17.82
N LYS A 980 -25.17 -56.69 -17.55
CA LYS A 980 -25.68 -58.06 -17.54
C LYS A 980 -26.88 -58.25 -18.45
N ASP A 981 -27.37 -57.20 -19.10
CA ASP A 981 -28.47 -57.27 -20.05
C ASP A 981 -28.00 -56.83 -21.44
N PRO A 982 -27.83 -57.76 -22.39
CA PRO A 982 -27.32 -57.44 -23.73
C PRO A 982 -28.29 -56.59 -24.56
N ASN A 983 -29.47 -56.25 -24.02
CA ASN A 983 -30.39 -55.28 -24.63
C ASN A 983 -30.20 -53.84 -24.11
N SER A 984 -29.50 -53.67 -22.99
CA SER A 984 -29.22 -52.42 -22.29
C SER A 984 -27.88 -51.85 -22.75
N SER A 985 -27.87 -51.19 -23.91
CA SER A 985 -26.66 -50.54 -24.44
C SER A 985 -26.97 -49.14 -24.97
N LEU A 986 -25.97 -48.26 -24.94
CA LEU A 986 -26.09 -46.94 -25.54
C LEU A 986 -26.07 -47.06 -27.06
N LYS A 987 -27.25 -46.99 -27.67
CA LYS A 987 -27.43 -47.08 -29.12
C LYS A 987 -28.52 -46.14 -29.61
N ILE A 988 -28.47 -45.84 -30.91
CA ILE A 988 -29.58 -45.16 -31.58
C ILE A 988 -30.66 -46.23 -31.86
N ASP A 989 -31.77 -46.16 -31.15
CA ASP A 989 -32.88 -47.10 -31.20
C ASP A 989 -33.63 -47.05 -32.54
N SER A 990 -33.79 -45.85 -33.10
CA SER A 990 -34.39 -45.70 -34.43
C SER A 990 -33.98 -44.39 -35.11
N VAL A 991 -34.02 -44.41 -36.43
CA VAL A 991 -33.81 -43.25 -37.28
C VAL A 991 -35.00 -43.12 -38.21
N THR A 992 -35.71 -42.00 -38.15
CA THR A 992 -36.87 -41.71 -39.01
C THR A 992 -36.57 -40.51 -39.90
N ILE A 993 -36.72 -40.67 -41.21
CA ILE A 993 -36.49 -39.60 -42.18
C ILE A 993 -37.83 -39.12 -42.71
N THR A 994 -38.11 -37.82 -42.55
CA THR A 994 -39.34 -37.17 -43.08
C THR A 994 -38.96 -35.92 -43.85
N GLY A 995 -39.09 -35.96 -45.18
CA GLY A 995 -38.62 -34.87 -46.04
C GLY A 995 -37.11 -34.71 -45.96
N SER A 996 -36.62 -33.50 -45.63
CA SER A 996 -35.20 -33.19 -45.44
C SER A 996 -34.72 -33.36 -44.00
N GLN A 997 -35.57 -33.83 -43.08
CA GLN A 997 -35.26 -33.97 -41.66
C GLN A 997 -35.00 -35.42 -41.28
N THR A 998 -33.97 -35.64 -40.47
CA THR A 998 -33.66 -36.94 -39.86
C THR A 998 -33.89 -36.84 -38.36
N SER A 999 -34.80 -37.64 -37.81
CA SER A 999 -35.03 -37.76 -36.37
C SER A 999 -34.36 -39.02 -35.85
N LEU A 1000 -33.49 -38.86 -34.85
CA LEU A 1000 -32.79 -39.92 -34.15
C LEU A 1000 -33.48 -40.13 -32.81
N ARG A 1001 -33.74 -41.38 -32.44
CA ARG A 1001 -34.26 -41.75 -31.13
C ARG A 1001 -33.26 -42.64 -30.42
N PHE A 1002 -32.97 -42.34 -29.16
CA PHE A 1002 -32.21 -43.22 -28.27
C PHE A 1002 -32.77 -43.14 -26.85
N THR A 1003 -32.50 -44.14 -26.02
CA THR A 1003 -32.91 -44.15 -24.63
C THR A 1003 -31.87 -43.46 -23.75
N ALA A 1004 -32.25 -42.37 -23.10
CA ALA A 1004 -31.40 -41.64 -22.16
C ALA A 1004 -31.67 -42.13 -20.73
N VAL A 1005 -30.61 -42.47 -19.99
CA VAL A 1005 -30.69 -42.90 -18.60
C VAL A 1005 -30.85 -41.68 -17.68
N ALA A 1006 -31.69 -41.82 -16.66
CA ALA A 1006 -31.90 -40.77 -15.66
C ALA A 1006 -30.55 -40.28 -15.07
N GLY A 1007 -30.38 -38.97 -14.95
CA GLY A 1007 -29.18 -38.37 -14.37
C GLY A 1007 -27.95 -38.36 -15.28
N LYS A 1008 -27.98 -38.97 -16.48
CA LYS A 1008 -26.87 -38.99 -17.43
C LYS A 1008 -27.06 -37.99 -18.56
N THR A 1009 -25.96 -37.39 -19.00
CA THR A 1009 -25.94 -36.48 -20.16
C THR A 1009 -25.38 -37.19 -21.39
N TYR A 1010 -25.78 -36.73 -22.57
CA TYR A 1010 -25.36 -37.33 -23.84
C TYR A 1010 -25.10 -36.26 -24.88
N THR A 1011 -24.29 -36.60 -25.87
CA THR A 1011 -24.04 -35.77 -27.04
C THR A 1011 -24.36 -36.55 -28.30
N VAL A 1012 -25.27 -36.02 -29.10
CA VAL A 1012 -25.53 -36.54 -30.45
C VAL A 1012 -24.61 -35.81 -31.41
N LEU A 1013 -23.83 -36.58 -32.15
CA LEU A 1013 -22.82 -36.13 -33.06
C LEU A 1013 -23.18 -36.59 -34.48
N TYR A 1014 -22.75 -35.83 -35.49
CA TYR A 1014 -22.93 -36.18 -36.90
C TYR A 1014 -21.65 -35.96 -37.70
N ARG A 1015 -21.54 -36.61 -38.86
CA ARG A 1015 -20.56 -36.30 -39.91
C ARG A 1015 -21.07 -36.81 -41.26
N ASP A 1016 -20.54 -36.27 -42.34
CA ASP A 1016 -21.04 -36.57 -43.70
C ASP A 1016 -20.25 -37.69 -44.41
N ASP A 1017 -19.08 -38.05 -43.90
CA ASP A 1017 -18.23 -39.14 -44.40
C ASP A 1017 -17.73 -40.01 -43.23
N LEU A 1018 -17.83 -41.34 -43.35
CA LEU A 1018 -17.44 -42.26 -42.27
C LEU A 1018 -15.91 -42.45 -42.16
N SER A 1019 -15.17 -42.13 -43.21
CA SER A 1019 -13.72 -42.32 -43.33
C SER A 1019 -12.88 -41.07 -43.10
N ASN A 1020 -13.47 -39.86 -43.28
CA ASN A 1020 -12.77 -38.58 -43.16
C ASN A 1020 -13.61 -37.52 -42.42
N GLY A 1021 -12.94 -36.57 -41.76
CA GLY A 1021 -13.59 -35.43 -41.07
C GLY A 1021 -13.94 -35.67 -39.60
N ALA A 1022 -14.08 -34.59 -38.84
CA ALA A 1022 -14.44 -34.62 -37.43
C ALA A 1022 -15.93 -34.89 -37.22
N TRP A 1023 -16.27 -35.53 -36.10
CA TRP A 1023 -17.65 -35.62 -35.64
C TRP A 1023 -18.09 -34.27 -35.07
N LEU A 1024 -19.12 -33.68 -35.65
CA LEU A 1024 -19.70 -32.39 -35.26
C LEU A 1024 -20.84 -32.61 -34.27
N ILE A 1025 -21.02 -31.70 -33.32
CA ILE A 1025 -22.15 -31.75 -32.39
C ILE A 1025 -23.43 -31.40 -33.14
N LEU A 1026 -24.38 -32.35 -33.15
CA LEU A 1026 -25.75 -32.09 -33.54
C LEU A 1026 -26.52 -31.48 -32.38
N LYS A 1027 -26.42 -32.09 -31.19
CA LYS A 1027 -27.14 -31.66 -29.99
C LYS A 1027 -26.56 -32.26 -28.71
N ASN A 1028 -26.35 -31.42 -27.69
CA ASN A 1028 -26.16 -31.88 -26.32
C ASN A 1028 -27.52 -32.14 -25.67
N VAL A 1029 -27.65 -33.28 -25.01
CA VAL A 1029 -28.83 -33.73 -24.29
C VAL A 1029 -28.52 -33.68 -22.80
N SER A 1030 -29.16 -32.75 -22.09
CA SER A 1030 -29.03 -32.59 -20.65
C SER A 1030 -29.59 -33.80 -19.89
N ALA A 1031 -29.19 -33.93 -18.62
CA ALA A 1031 -29.63 -35.02 -17.76
C ALA A 1031 -31.16 -35.03 -17.59
N GLN A 1032 -31.77 -36.21 -17.73
CA GLN A 1032 -33.20 -36.39 -17.59
C GLN A 1032 -33.55 -36.84 -16.16
N ALA A 1033 -34.72 -36.47 -15.64
CA ALA A 1033 -35.17 -36.88 -14.31
C ALA A 1033 -35.64 -38.35 -14.24
N ALA A 1034 -35.89 -38.99 -15.40
CA ALA A 1034 -36.30 -40.38 -15.51
C ALA A 1034 -35.69 -41.00 -16.78
N THR A 1035 -35.42 -42.31 -16.74
CA THR A 1035 -34.91 -43.06 -17.90
C THR A 1035 -36.02 -43.16 -18.94
N GLY A 1036 -35.73 -42.79 -20.18
CA GLY A 1036 -36.71 -42.81 -21.24
C GLY A 1036 -36.18 -42.38 -22.61
N PRO A 1037 -36.99 -42.53 -23.66
CA PRO A 1037 -36.57 -42.22 -25.02
C PRO A 1037 -36.47 -40.70 -25.25
N ILE A 1038 -35.41 -40.28 -25.93
CA ILE A 1038 -35.16 -38.93 -26.39
C ILE A 1038 -35.11 -38.91 -27.91
N ASP A 1039 -35.83 -37.95 -28.51
CA ASP A 1039 -35.80 -37.67 -29.93
C ASP A 1039 -34.93 -36.42 -30.22
N VAL A 1040 -33.97 -36.56 -31.14
CA VAL A 1040 -33.10 -35.48 -31.62
C VAL A 1040 -33.27 -35.34 -33.13
N THR A 1041 -33.65 -34.14 -33.58
CA THR A 1041 -33.91 -33.87 -35.00
C THR A 1041 -32.76 -33.11 -35.64
N ASP A 1042 -32.19 -33.66 -36.71
CA ASP A 1042 -31.31 -32.97 -37.66
C ASP A 1042 -32.14 -32.42 -38.83
N SER A 1043 -32.31 -31.10 -38.86
CA SER A 1043 -33.00 -30.38 -39.93
C SER A 1043 -32.13 -30.08 -41.15
N GLY A 1044 -30.81 -30.26 -41.06
CA GLY A 1044 -29.82 -30.01 -42.13
C GLY A 1044 -29.40 -31.26 -42.92
N ALA A 1045 -29.84 -32.45 -42.50
CA ALA A 1045 -29.43 -33.73 -43.11
C ALA A 1045 -29.71 -33.83 -44.62
N GLY A 1046 -30.79 -33.21 -45.11
CA GLY A 1046 -31.19 -33.26 -46.52
C GLY A 1046 -30.24 -32.58 -47.52
N ALA A 1047 -29.26 -31.80 -47.06
CA ALA A 1047 -28.31 -31.08 -47.92
C ALA A 1047 -27.05 -31.88 -48.29
N SER A 1048 -26.68 -32.92 -47.52
CA SER A 1048 -25.36 -33.58 -47.63
C SER A 1048 -25.32 -34.88 -48.43
N GLY A 1049 -26.46 -35.40 -48.91
CA GLY A 1049 -26.54 -36.65 -49.69
C GLY A 1049 -26.24 -37.94 -48.91
N THR A 1050 -25.39 -37.90 -47.88
CA THR A 1050 -25.13 -38.99 -46.91
C THR A 1050 -24.73 -38.37 -45.57
N ARG A 1051 -25.26 -38.88 -44.44
CA ARG A 1051 -24.96 -38.40 -43.09
C ARG A 1051 -24.94 -39.57 -42.10
N PHE A 1052 -23.94 -39.58 -41.23
CA PHE A 1052 -23.71 -40.56 -40.17
C PHE A 1052 -23.89 -39.91 -38.81
N TYR A 1053 -24.44 -40.66 -37.86
CA TYR A 1053 -24.68 -40.18 -36.50
C TYR A 1053 -24.06 -41.11 -35.47
N ARG A 1054 -23.66 -40.56 -34.34
CA ARG A 1054 -23.31 -41.31 -33.13
C ARG A 1054 -23.86 -40.59 -31.91
N VAL A 1055 -24.19 -41.34 -30.87
CA VAL A 1055 -24.46 -40.82 -29.54
C VAL A 1055 -23.26 -41.17 -28.64
N ALA A 1056 -22.84 -40.24 -27.79
CA ALA A 1056 -21.71 -40.42 -26.89
C ALA A 1056 -22.04 -39.84 -25.51
N THR A 1057 -21.43 -40.37 -24.46
CA THR A 1057 -21.38 -39.72 -23.14
C THR A 1057 -20.23 -38.72 -23.14
N PRO A 1058 -20.46 -37.43 -22.83
CA PRO A 1058 -19.45 -36.39 -22.85
C PRO A 1058 -18.41 -36.53 -21.73
#